data_AF-A0A060ZU74-F1
#
_entry.id   AF-A0A060ZU74-F1
#
_cell.length_a   1.000
_cell.length_b   1.000
_cell.length_c   1.000
_cell.angle_alpha   90.00
_cell.angle_beta   90.00
_cell.angle_gamma   90.00
#
_symmetry.space_group_name_H-M   'P 1'
#
loop_
_entity.id
_entity.type
_entity.pdbx_description
1 polymer ?
#
loop_
_entity_poly.entity_id
_entity_poly.type
_entity_poly.pdbx_seq_one_letter_code
_entity_poly.pdbx_strand_id
1 'polypeptide(L)'
;MGAALRVAEETLTARISARLTVESTERIVALVAGAAQEDDAVTGEGGGGDGDGLPVLRKIKEAPGNVSLETMLTEIHKLLAVRAVRLPADLFADVAPKVVAGWRARAAVESPSHLRTHPLPLRVTLLAALLYEREREITDTLVELLISTVHRIGARAEKRVTEQLVNAFKKVSGKENILFKLAEASLCEPEGTVREVVYPAVSGGEQTLRELVHEFKTRGPVYRRTVQTTLKASYTNHYRRGLIRLLDVLEFRSSNHTHQPVIEALALVARYAAAGNTTYYPLGETVPVHKAMGGDWAEVVHRTDKRGRPRVVRMVYEVVAFQALRDQLKCKEIWVIGADRWRNPDADLPPDFSERREENYRELRKPLDPQVFIDELREQMTTELALLDDRLPKLSWLDIAERKSGAIRLTPAEAQPEPRNLRRIKGEVQRRWGIVPLIDILKEAVLRTGCLDAVTPVSGGGSLPADDLAERLLLVIYAYGTNTGIKAVSSGGHGHSEDELRYVRSRYLSAEAARAIAVQIANATFAARSTQLWGQGSTAVASDSTHVRAWDQNLFTEWHSRYGGRGVLIYWHMEKKSLAIHSQLINCTASEVAAMVEGAMRHGTTMDVQANYTDSHGQSEIGFGITRLLNFDRLPRIKPINKVKLYRPVAGASRTPTHGSPRR
;
A
#
# COMPACT_ATOMS: atom_id res chain seq x y z
N MET A 1 23.62 -29.41 16.46
CA MET A 1 23.09 -28.17 15.84
C MET A 1 23.08 -26.98 16.79
N GLY A 2 22.43 -27.04 17.96
CA GLY A 2 22.32 -25.89 18.88
C GLY A 2 23.66 -25.26 19.32
N ALA A 3 24.66 -26.08 19.65
CA ALA A 3 25.99 -25.57 20.02
C ALA A 3 26.71 -24.85 18.86
N ALA A 4 26.58 -25.37 17.63
CA ALA A 4 27.18 -24.74 16.45
C ALA A 4 26.51 -23.40 16.09
N LEU A 5 25.18 -23.32 16.23
CA LEU A 5 24.41 -22.08 16.04
C LEU A 5 24.81 -21.01 17.06
N ARG A 6 24.99 -21.41 18.33
CA ARG A 6 25.43 -20.50 19.38
C ARG A 6 26.84 -19.96 19.13
N VAL A 7 27.79 -20.82 18.75
CA VAL A 7 29.16 -20.41 18.40
C VAL A 7 29.16 -19.48 17.18
N ALA A 8 28.31 -19.76 16.18
CA ALA A 8 28.15 -18.89 15.02
C ALA A 8 27.58 -17.51 15.42
N GLU A 9 26.59 -17.45 16.31
CA GLU A 9 26.04 -16.17 16.83
C GLU A 9 27.08 -15.39 17.64
N GLU A 10 27.80 -16.06 18.54
CA GLU A 10 28.88 -15.44 19.33
C GLU A 10 29.97 -14.87 18.41
N THR A 11 30.36 -15.60 17.36
CA THR A 11 31.35 -15.14 16.37
C THR A 11 30.84 -13.94 15.57
N LEU A 12 29.59 -13.99 15.10
CA LEU A 12 28.98 -12.91 14.32
C LEU A 12 28.80 -11.64 15.17
N THR A 13 28.29 -11.77 16.39
CA THR A 13 28.08 -10.64 17.29
C THR A 13 29.40 -10.01 17.74
N ALA A 14 30.45 -10.81 17.96
CA ALA A 14 31.80 -10.29 18.19
C ALA A 14 32.32 -9.51 16.99
N ARG A 15 32.14 -10.03 15.77
CA ARG A 15 32.57 -9.37 14.53
C ARG A 15 31.86 -8.04 14.30
N ILE A 16 30.54 -7.98 14.51
CA ILE A 16 29.77 -6.74 14.37
C ILE A 16 30.14 -5.74 15.46
N SER A 17 30.26 -6.19 16.71
CA SER A 17 30.69 -5.33 17.81
C SER A 17 32.07 -4.70 17.56
N ALA A 18 33.00 -5.43 16.92
CA ALA A 18 34.34 -4.92 16.62
C ALA A 18 34.38 -3.86 15.52
N ARG A 19 33.33 -3.75 14.69
CA ARG A 19 33.20 -2.70 13.66
C ARG A 19 32.67 -1.37 14.20
N LEU A 20 32.12 -1.38 15.42
CA LEU A 20 31.59 -0.17 16.05
C LEU A 20 32.73 0.67 16.61
N THR A 21 32.62 2.00 16.45
CA THR A 21 33.53 2.91 17.14
C THR A 21 33.26 2.92 18.65
N VAL A 22 34.23 3.37 19.44
CA VAL A 22 34.06 3.56 20.89
C VAL A 22 32.89 4.53 21.16
N GLU A 23 32.84 5.64 20.43
CA GLU A 23 31.78 6.65 20.55
C GLU A 23 30.39 6.06 20.23
N SER A 24 30.25 5.30 19.13
CA SER A 24 29.00 4.63 18.77
C SER A 24 28.58 3.62 19.84
N THR A 25 29.54 2.87 20.39
CA THR A 25 29.31 1.87 21.44
C THR A 25 28.78 2.51 22.73
N GLU A 26 29.40 3.59 23.19
CA GLU A 26 28.97 4.34 24.37
C GLU A 26 27.54 4.88 24.19
N ARG A 27 27.25 5.48 23.02
CA ARG A 27 25.92 6.01 22.70
C ARG A 27 24.86 4.91 22.64
N ILE A 28 25.18 3.75 22.08
CA ILE A 28 24.27 2.58 22.05
C ILE A 28 23.96 2.12 23.48
N VAL A 29 24.98 1.98 24.34
CA VAL A 29 24.80 1.52 25.72
C VAL A 29 24.00 2.54 26.55
N ALA A 30 24.21 3.84 26.30
CA ALA A 30 23.48 4.92 26.97
C ALA A 30 21.96 4.86 26.74
N LEU A 31 21.50 4.38 25.57
CA LEU A 31 20.07 4.23 25.26
C LEU A 31 19.32 3.33 26.25
N VAL A 32 20.02 2.36 26.84
CA VAL A 32 19.45 1.40 27.79
C VAL A 32 19.75 1.81 29.24
N ALA A 33 20.81 2.59 29.47
CA ALA A 33 21.14 3.14 30.79
C ALA A 33 20.15 4.24 31.23
N GLY A 34 19.73 5.12 30.31
CA GLY A 34 18.79 6.20 30.62
C GLY A 34 17.38 5.74 31.01
N ALA A 35 17.00 4.50 30.72
CA ALA A 35 15.72 3.92 31.13
C ALA A 35 15.66 3.54 32.63
N ALA A 36 16.81 3.48 33.32
CA ALA A 36 16.87 3.06 34.73
C ALA A 36 16.40 4.14 35.72
N GLN A 37 16.44 5.42 35.36
CA GLN A 37 16.04 6.52 36.26
C GLN A 37 14.52 6.65 36.43
N GLU A 38 13.72 6.01 35.57
CA GLU A 38 12.26 6.07 35.64
C GLU A 38 11.60 4.72 36.00
N ASP A 39 12.24 3.57 35.75
CA ASP A 39 11.68 2.26 36.17
C ASP A 39 11.49 2.18 37.70
N ASP A 40 12.29 2.90 38.49
CA ASP A 40 12.14 3.04 39.95
C ASP A 40 11.00 4.00 40.38
N ALA A 41 10.41 4.76 39.45
CA ALA A 41 9.33 5.73 39.72
C ALA A 41 7.94 5.24 39.31
N VAL A 42 7.84 4.16 38.52
CA VAL A 42 6.57 3.68 37.91
C VAL A 42 5.70 2.85 38.89
N THR A 43 6.11 2.64 40.14
CA THR A 43 5.27 2.03 41.18
C THR A 43 4.33 3.00 41.92
N GLY A 44 4.23 4.27 41.50
CA GLY A 44 3.32 5.26 42.09
C GLY A 44 2.14 5.60 41.18
N GLU A 45 0.91 5.37 41.65
CA GLU A 45 -0.33 5.79 40.98
C GLU A 45 -0.43 7.32 40.84
N GLY A 46 -0.91 7.77 39.66
CA GLY A 46 -1.71 8.98 39.51
C GLY A 46 -0.99 10.32 39.32
N GLY A 47 -1.05 10.88 38.11
CA GLY A 47 -0.83 12.31 37.89
C GLY A 47 -0.53 12.67 36.43
N GLY A 48 -1.48 13.33 35.77
CA GLY A 48 -1.25 13.95 34.45
C GLY A 48 -0.19 15.05 34.54
N GLY A 49 0.92 14.85 33.84
CA GLY A 49 1.99 15.82 33.63
C GLY A 49 2.57 15.64 32.23
N ASP A 50 2.88 16.74 31.56
CA ASP A 50 3.20 16.85 30.14
C ASP A 50 4.36 15.92 29.67
N GLY A 51 4.01 14.87 28.93
CA GLY A 51 4.48 14.54 27.58
C GLY A 51 5.95 14.29 27.21
N ASP A 52 6.98 14.79 27.91
CA ASP A 52 8.34 14.83 27.33
C ASP A 52 9.34 13.76 27.86
N GLY A 53 9.01 13.04 28.93
CA GLY A 53 9.97 12.21 29.68
C GLY A 53 10.29 10.79 29.17
N LEU A 54 9.54 10.20 28.22
CA LEU A 54 9.74 8.78 27.88
C LEU A 54 11.19 8.49 27.39
N PRO A 55 11.85 7.40 27.87
CA PRO A 55 13.21 7.06 27.48
C PRO A 55 13.35 6.96 25.96
N VAL A 56 14.42 7.53 25.41
CA VAL A 56 14.67 7.64 23.95
C VAL A 56 14.46 6.31 23.22
N LEU A 57 14.92 5.19 23.81
CA LEU A 57 14.75 3.85 23.24
C LEU A 57 13.27 3.45 23.10
N ARG A 58 12.42 3.81 24.07
CA ARG A 58 10.98 3.53 24.02
C ARG A 58 10.32 4.33 22.90
N LYS A 59 10.62 5.64 22.79
CA LYS A 59 10.15 6.49 21.68
C LYS A 59 10.58 5.93 20.31
N ILE A 60 11.82 5.43 20.18
CA ILE A 60 12.30 4.82 18.92
C ILE A 60 11.51 3.56 18.55
N LYS A 61 11.14 2.72 19.53
CA LYS A 61 10.37 1.48 19.32
C LYS A 61 8.89 1.74 18.98
N GLU A 62 8.35 2.90 19.31
CA GLU A 62 6.94 3.23 19.09
C GLU A 62 6.59 3.37 17.61
N ALA A 63 5.44 2.80 17.23
CA ALA A 63 4.86 2.95 15.90
C ALA A 63 4.41 4.41 15.66
N PRO A 64 4.32 4.85 14.40
CA PRO A 64 3.84 6.19 14.08
C PRO A 64 2.34 6.34 14.35
N GLY A 65 1.95 7.56 14.73
CA GLY A 65 0.55 7.97 14.86
C GLY A 65 -0.17 8.18 13.52
N ASN A 66 -1.32 8.87 13.56
CA ASN A 66 -2.08 9.19 12.37
C ASN A 66 -1.38 10.24 11.47
N VAL A 67 -1.86 10.42 10.23
CA VAL A 67 -1.31 11.45 9.33
C VAL A 67 -1.61 12.85 9.88
N SER A 68 -0.62 13.43 10.56
CA SER A 68 -0.64 14.75 11.17
C SER A 68 0.76 15.42 11.12
N LEU A 69 0.81 16.74 11.33
CA LEU A 69 2.09 17.43 11.46
C LEU A 69 2.84 17.00 12.73
N GLU A 70 2.12 16.79 13.82
CA GLU A 70 2.70 16.38 15.10
C GLU A 70 3.40 15.04 14.95
N THR A 71 2.74 14.05 14.35
CA THR A 71 3.34 12.77 14.02
C THR A 71 4.58 12.93 13.14
N MET A 72 4.51 13.79 12.10
CA MET A 72 5.67 14.08 11.26
C MET A 72 6.85 14.65 12.06
N LEU A 73 6.63 15.61 12.96
CA LEU A 73 7.70 16.19 13.78
C LEU A 73 8.26 15.17 14.79
N THR A 74 7.40 14.34 15.38
CA THR A 74 7.79 13.26 16.28
C THR A 74 8.66 12.22 15.57
N GLU A 75 8.26 11.77 14.38
CA GLU A 75 9.07 10.83 13.59
C GLU A 75 10.39 11.45 13.12
N ILE A 76 10.43 12.76 12.82
CA ILE A 76 11.68 13.48 12.55
C ILE A 76 12.61 13.44 13.77
N HIS A 77 12.09 13.69 14.98
CA HIS A 77 12.90 13.61 16.19
C HIS A 77 13.42 12.19 16.45
N LYS A 78 12.60 11.15 16.20
CA LYS A 78 13.05 9.75 16.28
C LYS A 78 14.19 9.48 15.29
N LEU A 79 14.07 9.90 14.03
CA LEU A 79 15.11 9.73 13.02
C LEU A 79 16.42 10.42 13.43
N LEU A 80 16.34 11.65 13.92
CA LEU A 80 17.51 12.40 14.38
C LEU A 80 18.16 11.73 15.60
N ALA A 81 17.38 11.20 16.54
CA ALA A 81 17.89 10.46 17.69
C ALA A 81 18.62 9.17 17.27
N VAL A 82 18.10 8.44 16.28
CA VAL A 82 18.76 7.25 15.73
C VAL A 82 20.07 7.64 15.03
N ARG A 83 20.06 8.66 14.16
CA ARG A 83 21.26 9.13 13.45
C ARG A 83 22.32 9.72 14.38
N ALA A 84 21.91 10.29 15.51
CA ALA A 84 22.83 10.81 16.52
C ALA A 84 23.75 9.72 17.11
N VAL A 85 23.36 8.44 17.05
CA VAL A 85 24.19 7.30 17.46
C VAL A 85 25.41 7.12 16.54
N ARG A 86 25.31 7.55 15.26
CA ARG A 86 26.37 7.40 14.23
C ARG A 86 26.81 5.96 14.03
N LEU A 87 25.89 5.12 13.57
CA LEU A 87 26.25 3.77 13.13
C LEU A 87 27.04 3.84 11.80
N PRO A 88 28.07 3.00 11.60
CA PRO A 88 28.70 2.85 10.29
C PRO A 88 27.68 2.39 9.24
N ALA A 89 27.72 2.97 8.04
CA ALA A 89 26.75 2.67 6.98
C ALA A 89 26.85 1.22 6.47
N ASP A 90 28.05 0.65 6.51
CA ASP A 90 28.40 -0.70 6.06
C ASP A 90 28.44 -1.73 7.21
N LEU A 91 27.96 -1.38 8.41
CA LEU A 91 28.02 -2.22 9.61
C LEU A 91 27.53 -3.66 9.37
N PHE A 92 26.45 -3.80 8.60
CA PHE A 92 25.79 -5.06 8.27
C PHE A 92 25.90 -5.47 6.78
N ALA A 93 26.80 -4.87 6.01
CA ALA A 93 26.85 -5.06 4.55
C ALA A 93 27.04 -6.52 4.09
N ASP A 94 27.71 -7.35 4.90
CA ASP A 94 27.97 -8.77 4.63
C ASP A 94 27.15 -9.72 5.53
N VAL A 95 26.11 -9.21 6.18
CA VAL A 95 25.18 -10.00 6.99
C VAL A 95 23.88 -10.17 6.22
N ALA A 96 23.38 -11.41 6.13
CA ALA A 96 22.11 -11.67 5.48
C ALA A 96 20.98 -10.85 6.14
N PRO A 97 20.11 -10.14 5.38
CA PRO A 97 19.06 -9.29 5.94
C PRO A 97 18.15 -10.00 6.95
N LYS A 98 17.85 -11.29 6.73
CA LYS A 98 17.07 -12.11 7.66
C LYS A 98 17.70 -12.23 9.05
N VAL A 99 19.03 -12.27 9.15
CA VAL A 99 19.74 -12.35 10.43
C VAL A 99 19.64 -11.02 11.17
N VAL A 100 19.83 -9.90 10.46
CA VAL A 100 19.67 -8.55 11.03
C VAL A 100 18.24 -8.32 11.52
N ALA A 101 17.25 -8.71 10.71
CA ALA A 101 15.84 -8.65 11.08
C ALA A 101 15.54 -9.48 12.35
N GLY A 102 16.16 -10.67 12.50
CA GLY A 102 16.07 -11.48 13.71
C GLY A 102 16.62 -10.76 14.95
N TRP A 103 17.83 -10.19 14.86
CA TRP A 103 18.42 -9.40 15.95
C TRP A 103 17.58 -8.17 16.30
N ARG A 104 17.06 -7.44 15.31
CA ARG A 104 16.15 -6.32 15.53
C ARG A 104 14.86 -6.77 16.22
N ALA A 105 14.26 -7.87 15.78
CA ALA A 105 13.03 -8.39 16.37
C ALA A 105 13.24 -8.77 17.85
N ARG A 106 14.38 -9.39 18.18
CA ARG A 106 14.79 -9.66 19.56
C ARG A 106 14.91 -8.38 20.39
N ALA A 107 15.68 -7.42 19.89
CA ALA A 107 15.90 -6.14 20.57
C ALA A 107 14.61 -5.33 20.77
N ALA A 108 13.66 -5.41 19.83
CA ALA A 108 12.38 -4.71 19.92
C ALA A 108 11.53 -5.21 21.10
N VAL A 109 11.52 -6.52 21.35
CA VAL A 109 10.66 -7.17 22.34
C VAL A 109 11.26 -7.18 23.74
N GLU A 110 12.59 -7.27 23.86
CA GLU A 110 13.26 -7.29 25.16
C GLU A 110 13.14 -5.94 25.90
N SER A 111 12.96 -5.99 27.22
CA SER A 111 12.96 -4.81 28.09
C SER A 111 14.37 -4.22 28.18
N PRO A 112 14.50 -2.91 28.50
CA PRO A 112 15.79 -2.30 28.74
C PRO A 112 16.60 -3.03 29.83
N SER A 113 15.95 -3.47 30.91
CA SER A 113 16.59 -4.26 31.97
C SER A 113 17.19 -5.57 31.45
N HIS A 114 16.47 -6.31 30.60
CA HIS A 114 16.96 -7.56 30.03
C HIS A 114 18.07 -7.33 28.99
N LEU A 115 17.98 -6.27 28.18
CA LEU A 115 19.04 -5.94 27.23
C LEU A 115 20.37 -5.62 27.94
N ARG A 116 20.33 -5.07 29.17
CA ARG A 116 21.53 -4.76 29.96
C ARG A 116 22.29 -6.00 30.43
N THR A 117 21.61 -7.13 30.65
CA THR A 117 22.24 -8.35 31.20
C THR A 117 23.02 -9.13 30.15
N HIS A 118 22.80 -8.86 28.86
CA HIS A 118 23.58 -9.51 27.79
C HIS A 118 25.05 -9.11 27.82
N PRO A 119 25.96 -10.02 27.41
CA PRO A 119 27.35 -9.67 27.13
C PRO A 119 27.44 -8.49 26.16
N LEU A 120 28.44 -7.63 26.36
CA LEU A 120 28.58 -6.39 25.59
C LEU A 120 28.48 -6.62 24.06
N PRO A 121 29.18 -7.61 23.44
CA PRO A 121 29.12 -7.82 22.00
C PRO A 121 27.70 -8.12 21.49
N LEU A 122 26.96 -8.95 22.23
CA LEU A 122 25.57 -9.28 21.90
C LEU A 122 24.68 -8.04 22.08
N ARG A 123 24.78 -7.36 23.23
CA ARG A 123 23.97 -6.18 23.55
C ARG A 123 24.07 -5.09 22.48
N VAL A 124 25.29 -4.73 22.09
CA VAL A 124 25.51 -3.67 21.10
C VAL A 124 25.07 -4.10 19.71
N THR A 125 25.25 -5.37 19.35
CA THR A 125 24.78 -5.92 18.06
C THR A 125 23.25 -5.87 17.96
N LEU A 126 22.55 -6.31 19.01
CA LEU A 126 21.07 -6.28 19.06
C LEU A 126 20.53 -4.85 18.93
N LEU A 127 21.08 -3.91 19.70
CA LEU A 127 20.67 -2.51 19.65
C LEU A 127 21.06 -1.83 18.33
N ALA A 128 22.23 -2.13 17.78
CA ALA A 128 22.65 -1.61 16.48
C ALA A 128 21.75 -2.13 15.36
N ALA A 129 21.36 -3.41 15.38
CA ALA A 129 20.41 -3.97 14.43
C ALA A 129 19.03 -3.31 14.56
N LEU A 130 18.56 -3.07 15.79
CA LEU A 130 17.32 -2.33 16.04
C LEU A 130 17.37 -0.93 15.43
N LEU A 131 18.42 -0.17 15.71
CA LEU A 131 18.59 1.20 15.22
C LEU A 131 18.73 1.24 13.69
N TYR A 132 19.50 0.32 13.11
CA TYR A 132 19.73 0.21 11.67
C TYR A 132 18.43 -0.04 10.88
N GLU A 133 17.59 -0.96 11.33
CA GLU A 133 16.28 -1.22 10.73
C GLU A 133 15.29 -0.09 11.04
N ARG A 134 15.28 0.43 12.27
CA ARG A 134 14.38 1.54 12.65
C ARG A 134 14.69 2.83 11.89
N GLU A 135 15.95 3.12 11.57
CA GLU A 135 16.29 4.25 10.72
C GLU A 135 15.55 4.17 9.38
N ARG A 136 15.55 2.99 8.75
CA ARG A 136 14.88 2.73 7.49
C ARG A 136 13.36 2.81 7.61
N GLU A 137 12.80 2.12 8.59
CA GLU A 137 11.36 2.11 8.86
C GLU A 137 10.83 3.53 9.12
N ILE A 138 11.56 4.35 9.90
CA ILE A 138 11.20 5.75 10.17
C ILE A 138 11.36 6.61 8.91
N THR A 139 12.43 6.41 8.13
CA THR A 139 12.62 7.14 6.86
C THR A 139 11.48 6.84 5.89
N ASP A 140 11.08 5.58 5.73
CA ASP A 140 9.93 5.18 4.91
C ASP A 140 8.62 5.80 5.42
N THR A 141 8.43 5.79 6.74
CA THR A 141 7.29 6.43 7.41
C THR A 141 7.21 7.93 7.10
N LEU A 142 8.33 8.64 7.14
CA LEU A 142 8.38 10.07 6.82
C LEU A 142 8.05 10.35 5.35
N VAL A 143 8.49 9.47 4.43
CA VAL A 143 8.12 9.56 3.01
C VAL A 143 6.62 9.33 2.82
N GLU A 144 6.02 8.36 3.51
CA GLU A 144 4.57 8.12 3.47
C GLU A 144 3.77 9.31 4.03
N LEU A 145 4.24 9.90 5.13
CA LEU A 145 3.66 11.12 5.71
C LEU A 145 3.75 12.30 4.74
N LEU A 146 4.86 12.45 4.01
CA LEU A 146 5.03 13.45 2.96
C LEU A 146 3.99 13.25 1.85
N ILE A 147 3.94 12.05 1.26
CA ILE A 147 3.03 11.71 0.16
C ILE A 147 1.57 11.98 0.57
N SER A 148 1.20 11.55 1.78
CA SER A 148 -0.16 11.70 2.32
C SER A 148 -0.50 13.16 2.60
N THR A 149 0.44 13.92 3.13
CA THR A 149 0.26 15.35 3.43
C THR A 149 0.08 16.16 2.15
N VAL A 150 0.94 15.96 1.16
CA VAL A 150 0.85 16.63 -0.14
C VAL A 150 -0.47 16.30 -0.85
N HIS A 151 -0.89 15.02 -0.82
CA HIS A 151 -2.18 14.60 -1.36
C HIS A 151 -3.35 15.33 -0.68
N ARG A 152 -3.35 15.40 0.65
CA ARG A 152 -4.40 16.08 1.44
C ARG A 152 -4.47 17.57 1.12
N ILE A 153 -3.34 18.24 0.92
CA ILE A 153 -3.29 19.67 0.53
C ILE A 153 -3.92 19.87 -0.84
N GLY A 154 -3.56 19.03 -1.82
CA GLY A 154 -4.12 19.05 -3.17
C GLY A 154 -5.64 18.84 -3.17
N ALA A 155 -6.11 17.74 -2.56
CA ALA A 155 -7.53 17.39 -2.50
C ALA A 155 -8.38 18.48 -1.80
N ARG A 156 -7.84 19.07 -0.72
CA ARG A 156 -8.52 20.18 -0.03
C ARG A 156 -8.59 21.44 -0.88
N ALA A 157 -7.53 21.75 -1.63
CA ALA A 157 -7.51 22.90 -2.50
C ALA A 157 -8.50 22.73 -3.66
N GLU A 158 -8.51 21.57 -4.32
CA GLU A 158 -9.44 21.25 -5.40
C GLU A 158 -10.89 21.35 -4.93
N LYS A 159 -11.25 20.72 -3.80
CA LYS A 159 -12.59 20.81 -3.22
C LYS A 159 -13.02 22.26 -2.97
N ARG A 160 -12.15 23.08 -2.37
CA ARG A 160 -12.43 24.50 -2.09
C ARG A 160 -12.57 25.33 -3.37
N VAL A 161 -11.73 25.09 -4.38
CA VAL A 161 -11.84 25.77 -5.68
C VAL A 161 -13.19 25.43 -6.32
N THR A 162 -13.56 24.15 -6.34
CA THR A 162 -14.86 23.70 -6.85
C THR A 162 -16.02 24.35 -6.09
N GLU A 163 -15.98 24.37 -4.75
CA GLU A 163 -17.00 25.05 -3.93
C GLU A 163 -17.08 26.55 -4.21
N GLN A 164 -15.95 27.25 -4.32
CA GLN A 164 -15.92 28.69 -4.61
C GLN A 164 -16.42 29.01 -6.01
N LEU A 165 -16.08 28.18 -7.01
CA LEU A 165 -16.58 28.32 -8.37
C LEU A 165 -18.08 28.06 -8.45
N VAL A 166 -18.57 26.99 -7.81
CA VAL A 166 -20.00 26.70 -7.72
C VAL A 166 -20.74 27.84 -7.03
N ASN A 167 -20.20 28.37 -5.93
CA ASN A 167 -20.81 29.49 -5.22
C ASN A 167 -20.78 30.80 -6.02
N ALA A 168 -19.70 31.07 -6.76
CA ALA A 168 -19.63 32.22 -7.67
C ALA A 168 -20.61 32.07 -8.84
N PHE A 169 -20.83 30.84 -9.31
CA PHE A 169 -21.80 30.52 -10.35
C PHE A 169 -23.24 30.71 -9.85
N LYS A 170 -23.57 30.18 -8.66
CA LYS A 170 -24.88 30.35 -8.00
C LYS A 170 -25.26 31.81 -7.75
N LYS A 171 -24.28 32.70 -7.60
CA LYS A 171 -24.52 34.15 -7.39
C LYS A 171 -24.84 34.93 -8.66
N VAL A 172 -24.63 34.35 -9.85
CA VAL A 172 -24.95 34.99 -11.13
C VAL A 172 -26.33 34.53 -11.59
N SER A 173 -27.36 35.31 -11.24
CA SER A 173 -28.75 35.05 -11.68
C SER A 173 -28.83 34.98 -13.21
N GLY A 174 -29.46 33.93 -13.74
CA GLY A 174 -29.69 33.70 -15.18
C GLY A 174 -28.94 32.52 -15.81
N LYS A 175 -27.80 32.07 -15.26
CA LYS A 175 -26.98 30.99 -15.86
C LYS A 175 -27.36 29.58 -15.40
N GLU A 176 -27.95 29.43 -14.22
CA GLU A 176 -28.52 28.15 -13.75
C GLU A 176 -29.65 27.69 -14.69
N ASN A 177 -30.41 28.63 -15.24
CA ASN A 177 -31.49 28.35 -16.19
C ASN A 177 -30.95 27.84 -17.54
N ILE A 178 -29.76 28.30 -17.95
CA ILE A 178 -29.08 27.83 -19.16
C ILE A 178 -28.57 26.40 -18.97
N LEU A 179 -27.96 26.08 -17.82
CA LEU A 179 -27.54 24.70 -17.50
C LEU A 179 -28.72 23.74 -17.39
N PHE A 180 -29.82 24.19 -16.79
CA PHE A 180 -31.05 23.41 -16.71
C PHE A 180 -31.61 23.09 -18.10
N LYS A 181 -31.72 24.10 -18.99
CA LYS A 181 -32.17 23.91 -20.38
C LYS A 181 -31.24 23.02 -21.21
N LEU A 182 -29.93 23.14 -21.01
CA LEU A 182 -28.92 22.28 -21.63
C LEU A 182 -29.08 20.81 -21.19
N ALA A 183 -29.25 20.59 -19.90
CA ALA A 183 -29.45 19.26 -19.33
C ALA A 183 -30.79 18.67 -19.78
N GLU A 184 -31.87 19.46 -19.77
CA GLU A 184 -33.19 19.06 -20.25
C GLU A 184 -33.16 18.67 -21.73
N ALA A 185 -32.60 19.53 -22.59
CA ALA A 185 -32.48 19.25 -24.03
C ALA A 185 -31.62 18.00 -24.31
N SER A 186 -30.49 17.86 -23.61
CA SER A 186 -29.61 16.70 -23.76
C SER A 186 -30.23 15.39 -23.23
N LEU A 187 -31.16 15.47 -22.28
CA LEU A 187 -31.88 14.31 -21.75
C LEU A 187 -33.08 13.94 -22.62
N CYS A 188 -33.75 14.91 -23.25
CA CYS A 188 -34.84 14.67 -24.19
C CYS A 188 -34.36 14.04 -25.50
N GLU A 189 -33.23 14.50 -26.06
CA GLU A 189 -32.65 13.97 -27.30
C GLU A 189 -31.16 13.61 -27.15
N PRO A 190 -30.85 12.50 -26.45
CA PRO A 190 -29.48 12.15 -26.08
C PRO A 190 -28.58 11.72 -27.25
N GLU A 191 -29.17 11.30 -28.37
CA GLU A 191 -28.45 10.87 -29.58
C GLU A 191 -28.36 11.98 -30.65
N GLY A 192 -29.03 13.12 -30.43
CA GLY A 192 -29.04 14.23 -31.37
C GLY A 192 -27.72 15.01 -31.34
N THR A 193 -27.38 15.63 -32.46
CA THR A 193 -26.11 16.38 -32.53
C THR A 193 -26.19 17.65 -31.67
N VAL A 194 -25.06 18.07 -31.10
CA VAL A 194 -24.98 19.29 -30.27
C VAL A 194 -25.56 20.52 -31.00
N ARG A 195 -25.44 20.56 -32.34
CA ARG A 195 -25.92 21.67 -33.16
C ARG A 195 -27.44 21.71 -33.28
N GLU A 196 -28.10 20.56 -33.23
CA GLU A 196 -29.55 20.40 -33.41
C GLU A 196 -30.30 20.41 -32.08
N VAL A 197 -29.67 19.89 -31.01
CA VAL A 197 -30.33 19.73 -29.70
C VAL A 197 -29.92 20.82 -28.72
N VAL A 198 -28.62 21.07 -28.60
CA VAL A 198 -28.07 21.88 -27.51
C VAL A 198 -28.07 23.37 -27.85
N TYR A 199 -27.73 23.73 -29.09
CA TYR A 199 -27.69 25.15 -29.48
C TYR A 199 -29.08 25.81 -29.47
N PRO A 200 -30.16 25.19 -30.00
CA PRO A 200 -31.49 25.81 -29.98
C PRO A 200 -32.09 25.95 -28.57
N ALA A 201 -31.69 25.09 -27.63
CA ALA A 201 -32.18 25.10 -26.24
C ALA A 201 -31.71 26.33 -25.43
N VAL A 202 -30.66 27.01 -25.89
CA VAL A 202 -30.07 28.16 -25.21
C VAL A 202 -30.47 29.45 -25.92
N SER A 203 -31.02 30.42 -25.18
CA SER A 203 -31.34 31.74 -25.71
C SER A 203 -30.09 32.41 -26.30
N GLY A 204 -30.09 32.66 -27.61
CA GLY A 204 -28.94 33.19 -28.38
C GLY A 204 -28.00 32.11 -28.97
N GLY A 205 -28.34 30.83 -28.87
CA GLY A 205 -27.76 29.77 -29.69
C GLY A 205 -26.31 29.40 -29.34
N GLU A 206 -25.58 28.93 -30.36
CA GLU A 206 -24.15 28.66 -30.30
C GLU A 206 -23.35 29.87 -29.82
N GLN A 207 -23.78 31.08 -30.19
CA GLN A 207 -23.10 32.33 -29.88
C GLN A 207 -23.09 32.60 -28.37
N THR A 208 -24.22 32.40 -27.67
CA THR A 208 -24.28 32.49 -26.20
C THR A 208 -23.35 31.46 -25.54
N LEU A 209 -23.24 30.25 -26.09
CA LEU A 209 -22.33 29.22 -25.56
C LEU A 209 -20.87 29.54 -25.86
N ARG A 210 -20.56 30.08 -27.04
CA ARG A 210 -19.24 30.61 -27.38
C ARG A 210 -18.86 31.77 -26.49
N GLU A 211 -19.80 32.67 -26.18
CA GLU A 211 -19.62 33.78 -25.24
C GLU A 211 -19.47 33.28 -23.80
N LEU A 212 -20.18 32.24 -23.37
CA LEU A 212 -20.01 31.61 -22.06
C LEU A 212 -18.65 30.92 -21.93
N VAL A 213 -18.21 30.22 -22.98
CA VAL A 213 -16.88 29.61 -23.07
C VAL A 213 -15.81 30.70 -23.15
N HIS A 214 -16.03 31.76 -23.92
CA HIS A 214 -15.14 32.91 -24.03
C HIS A 214 -15.06 33.66 -22.70
N GLU A 215 -16.17 33.87 -21.99
CA GLU A 215 -16.26 34.46 -20.67
C GLU A 215 -15.58 33.57 -19.63
N PHE A 216 -15.71 32.25 -19.71
CA PHE A 216 -15.00 31.32 -18.82
C PHE A 216 -13.48 31.34 -19.09
N LYS A 217 -13.08 31.35 -20.36
CA LYS A 217 -11.68 31.47 -20.80
C LYS A 217 -11.10 32.86 -20.45
N THR A 218 -11.87 33.94 -20.54
CA THR A 218 -11.46 35.31 -20.17
C THR A 218 -11.60 35.60 -18.67
N ARG A 219 -12.41 34.83 -17.93
CA ARG A 219 -12.38 34.71 -16.45
C ARG A 219 -11.16 33.94 -15.94
N GLY A 220 -10.25 33.49 -16.81
CA GLY A 220 -8.94 32.94 -16.48
C GLY A 220 -8.22 33.66 -15.32
N PRO A 221 -8.21 35.00 -15.23
CA PRO A 221 -7.60 35.71 -14.09
C PRO A 221 -8.33 35.47 -12.76
N VAL A 222 -9.66 35.34 -12.75
CA VAL A 222 -10.46 35.08 -11.54
C VAL A 222 -10.28 33.63 -11.11
N TYR A 223 -10.35 32.66 -12.02
CA TYR A 223 -10.07 31.26 -11.74
C TYR A 223 -8.63 31.07 -11.23
N ARG A 224 -7.63 31.57 -11.95
CA ARG A 224 -6.22 31.50 -11.54
C ARG A 224 -6.00 32.16 -10.17
N ARG A 225 -6.58 33.34 -9.92
CA ARG A 225 -6.46 34.01 -8.61
C ARG A 225 -7.15 33.22 -7.50
N THR A 226 -8.28 32.59 -7.78
CA THR A 226 -9.02 31.73 -6.85
C THR A 226 -8.21 30.47 -6.51
N VAL A 227 -7.62 29.82 -7.52
CA VAL A 227 -6.73 28.66 -7.36
C VAL A 227 -5.49 29.04 -6.56
N GLN A 228 -4.79 30.12 -6.93
CA GLN A 228 -3.60 30.61 -6.21
C GLN A 228 -3.91 30.93 -4.74
N THR A 229 -5.01 31.64 -4.48
CA THR A 229 -5.41 32.03 -3.11
C THR A 229 -5.78 30.80 -2.29
N THR A 230 -6.52 29.87 -2.88
CA THR A 230 -6.95 28.64 -2.21
C THR A 230 -5.78 27.70 -1.95
N LEU A 231 -4.85 27.55 -2.90
CA LEU A 231 -3.62 26.77 -2.71
C LEU A 231 -2.75 27.37 -1.61
N LYS A 232 -2.54 28.69 -1.63
CA LYS A 232 -1.82 29.39 -0.55
C LYS A 232 -2.50 29.19 0.81
N ALA A 233 -3.84 29.19 0.86
CA ALA A 233 -4.60 28.98 2.09
C ALA A 233 -4.68 27.50 2.53
N SER A 234 -4.52 26.55 1.61
CA SER A 234 -4.46 25.11 1.92
C SER A 234 -3.05 24.68 2.32
N TYR A 235 -2.04 25.32 1.74
CA TYR A 235 -0.64 25.25 2.14
C TYR A 235 -0.37 26.25 3.29
N THR A 236 -1.09 26.07 4.40
CA THR A 236 -0.94 26.92 5.59
C THR A 236 0.48 26.84 6.14
N ASN A 237 0.89 27.86 6.92
CA ASN A 237 2.19 27.86 7.63
C ASN A 237 2.45 26.56 8.41
N HIS A 238 1.38 25.96 8.95
CA HIS A 238 1.42 24.69 9.65
C HIS A 238 1.95 23.54 8.77
N TYR A 239 1.33 23.27 7.61
CA TYR A 239 1.79 22.18 6.73
C TYR A 239 3.11 22.49 6.04
N ARG A 240 3.34 23.75 5.66
CA ARG A 240 4.63 24.20 5.11
C ARG A 240 5.78 23.87 6.07
N ARG A 241 5.62 24.19 7.35
CA ARG A 241 6.66 23.96 8.37
C ARG A 241 7.12 22.50 8.41
N GLY A 242 6.19 21.55 8.34
CA GLY A 242 6.52 20.13 8.32
C GLY A 242 7.24 19.71 7.04
N LEU A 243 6.70 20.11 5.89
CA LEU A 243 7.28 19.76 4.59
C LEU A 243 8.69 20.33 4.39
N ILE A 244 8.94 21.56 4.86
CA ILE A 244 10.29 22.14 4.85
C ILE A 244 11.24 21.36 5.76
N ARG A 245 10.82 21.04 7.01
CA ARG A 245 11.63 20.23 7.93
C ARG A 245 11.98 18.86 7.35
N LEU A 246 11.11 18.28 6.53
CA LEU A 246 11.42 17.03 5.83
C LEU A 246 12.54 17.18 4.80
N LEU A 247 12.65 18.33 4.12
CA LEU A 247 13.76 18.59 3.20
C LEU A 247 15.12 18.66 3.91
N ASP A 248 15.14 19.03 5.19
CA ASP A 248 16.37 19.10 6.00
C ASP A 248 16.86 17.71 6.44
N VAL A 249 15.96 16.72 6.54
CA VAL A 249 16.29 15.39 7.09
C VAL A 249 16.23 14.26 6.07
N LEU A 250 15.49 14.43 4.98
CA LEU A 250 15.40 13.46 3.89
C LEU A 250 16.27 13.90 2.72
N GLU A 251 17.09 12.99 2.23
CA GLU A 251 17.95 13.23 1.10
C GLU A 251 17.38 12.54 -0.14
N PHE A 252 16.87 13.34 -1.07
CA PHE A 252 16.24 12.87 -2.30
C PHE A 252 17.27 12.74 -3.42
N ARG A 253 17.24 11.61 -4.13
CA ARG A 253 18.12 11.31 -5.26
C ARG A 253 17.30 10.77 -6.44
N SER A 254 17.86 10.88 -7.64
CA SER A 254 17.30 10.32 -8.87
C SER A 254 18.45 9.88 -9.75
N SER A 255 18.34 8.70 -10.36
CA SER A 255 19.25 8.23 -11.42
C SER A 255 18.83 8.76 -12.81
N ASN A 256 17.63 9.36 -12.92
CA ASN A 256 17.07 9.84 -14.17
C ASN A 256 17.23 11.36 -14.30
N HIS A 257 18.07 11.80 -15.25
CA HIS A 257 18.31 13.22 -15.51
C HIS A 257 17.02 14.01 -15.83
N THR A 258 15.97 13.36 -16.33
CA THR A 258 14.67 13.99 -16.61
C THR A 258 13.99 14.53 -15.34
N HIS A 259 14.26 13.91 -14.18
CA HIS A 259 13.64 14.26 -12.91
C HIS A 259 14.55 15.09 -12.00
N GLN A 260 15.81 15.29 -12.39
CA GLN A 260 16.76 16.16 -11.69
C GLN A 260 16.23 17.59 -11.44
N PRO A 261 15.50 18.25 -12.36
CA PRO A 261 14.93 19.57 -12.10
C PRO A 261 13.96 19.63 -10.91
N VAL A 262 13.34 18.50 -10.53
CA VAL A 262 12.50 18.43 -9.33
C VAL A 262 13.36 18.50 -8.06
N ILE A 263 14.51 17.82 -8.03
CA ILE A 263 15.44 17.87 -6.90
C ILE A 263 16.01 19.29 -6.75
N GLU A 264 16.39 19.91 -7.87
CA GLU A 264 16.84 21.31 -7.89
C GLU A 264 15.76 22.28 -7.41
N ALA A 265 14.49 22.04 -7.78
CA ALA A 265 13.36 22.81 -7.29
C ALA A 265 13.22 22.71 -5.76
N LEU A 266 13.36 21.51 -5.20
CA LEU A 266 13.32 21.32 -3.74
C LEU A 266 14.50 22.00 -3.04
N ALA A 267 15.69 21.98 -3.64
CA ALA A 267 16.84 22.71 -3.13
C ALA A 267 16.58 24.23 -3.11
N LEU A 268 15.95 24.78 -4.17
CA LEU A 268 15.53 26.19 -4.19
C LEU A 268 14.51 26.49 -3.09
N VAL A 269 13.52 25.60 -2.88
CA VAL A 269 12.53 25.74 -1.81
C VAL A 269 13.19 25.75 -0.42
N ALA A 270 14.14 24.86 -0.18
CA ALA A 270 14.90 24.81 1.07
C ALA A 270 15.73 26.09 1.29
N ARG A 271 16.44 26.59 0.27
CA ARG A 271 17.22 27.84 0.35
C ARG A 271 16.37 29.04 0.76
N TYR A 272 15.15 29.13 0.24
CA TYR A 272 14.22 30.23 0.52
C TYR A 272 13.20 29.91 1.62
N ALA A 273 13.40 28.82 2.37
CA ALA A 273 12.47 28.40 3.43
C ALA A 273 12.35 29.45 4.54
N ALA A 274 13.48 30.03 4.94
CA ALA A 274 13.60 31.06 5.99
C ALA A 274 13.55 32.50 5.46
N ALA A 275 13.60 32.70 4.13
CA ALA A 275 13.31 34.00 3.55
C ALA A 275 11.89 34.40 3.97
N GLY A 276 11.69 35.65 4.40
CA GLY A 276 10.43 36.15 4.98
C GLY A 276 9.20 36.00 4.07
N ASN A 277 8.14 36.77 4.27
CA ASN A 277 6.88 36.58 3.53
C ASN A 277 6.93 37.10 2.07
N THR A 278 7.95 36.72 1.30
CA THR A 278 8.12 37.10 -0.11
C THR A 278 7.13 36.35 -0.99
N THR A 279 6.38 37.11 -1.79
CA THR A 279 5.38 36.53 -2.70
C THR A 279 6.02 35.90 -3.94
N TYR A 280 7.19 36.41 -4.35
CA TYR A 280 7.92 35.97 -5.54
C TYR A 280 9.37 35.68 -5.20
N TYR A 281 10.01 34.81 -5.99
CA TYR A 281 11.46 34.69 -5.96
C TYR A 281 12.15 35.99 -6.42
N PRO A 282 13.38 36.27 -5.94
CA PRO A 282 14.14 37.44 -6.36
C PRO A 282 14.36 37.49 -7.88
N LEU A 283 14.51 38.72 -8.40
CA LEU A 283 14.88 38.92 -9.80
C LEU A 283 16.34 38.47 -9.98
N GLY A 284 16.60 37.59 -10.94
CA GLY A 284 17.93 37.01 -11.20
C GLY A 284 18.15 35.62 -10.60
N GLU A 285 17.25 35.13 -9.75
CA GLU A 285 17.29 33.73 -9.29
C GLU A 285 16.93 32.79 -10.45
N THR A 286 17.70 31.71 -10.60
CA THR A 286 17.38 30.66 -11.58
C THR A 286 16.38 29.70 -10.94
N VAL A 287 15.13 29.74 -11.42
CA VAL A 287 14.06 28.85 -10.96
C VAL A 287 14.02 27.60 -11.86
N PRO A 288 14.32 26.40 -11.33
CA PRO A 288 14.29 25.17 -12.12
C PRO A 288 12.90 24.92 -12.72
N VAL A 289 12.85 24.63 -14.01
CA VAL A 289 11.61 24.28 -14.72
C VAL A 289 11.51 22.77 -14.79
N HIS A 290 10.45 22.21 -14.21
CA HIS A 290 10.17 20.77 -14.25
C HIS A 290 8.80 20.50 -14.89
N LYS A 291 8.59 19.28 -15.39
CA LYS A 291 7.42 18.89 -16.20
C LYS A 291 6.06 19.24 -15.55
N ALA A 292 5.97 19.16 -14.23
CA ALA A 292 4.73 19.46 -13.51
C ALA A 292 4.34 20.95 -13.54
N MET A 293 5.24 21.85 -13.94
CA MET A 293 4.93 23.26 -14.19
C MET A 293 4.20 23.51 -15.52
N GLY A 294 4.04 22.49 -16.37
CA GLY A 294 3.31 22.60 -17.64
C GLY A 294 1.79 22.60 -17.49
N GLY A 295 1.09 22.74 -18.62
CA GLY A 295 -0.39 22.70 -18.67
C GLY A 295 -1.04 23.78 -17.82
N ASP A 296 -2.05 23.40 -17.04
CA ASP A 296 -2.82 24.32 -16.18
C ASP A 296 -1.96 25.03 -15.12
N TRP A 297 -0.81 24.47 -14.75
CA TRP A 297 0.10 25.06 -13.76
C TRP A 297 0.96 26.20 -14.31
N ALA A 298 1.25 26.19 -15.62
CA ALA A 298 2.12 27.20 -16.24
C ALA A 298 1.59 28.61 -16.02
N GLU A 299 0.27 28.77 -16.15
CA GLU A 299 -0.40 30.07 -16.00
C GLU A 299 -0.61 30.50 -14.54
N VAL A 300 -0.48 29.56 -13.60
CA VAL A 300 -0.72 29.76 -12.16
C VAL A 300 0.60 30.00 -11.42
N VAL A 301 1.70 29.39 -11.88
CA VAL A 301 3.03 29.56 -11.28
C VAL A 301 3.66 30.90 -11.66
N HIS A 302 3.39 31.40 -12.87
CA HIS A 302 3.90 32.68 -13.35
C HIS A 302 2.88 33.80 -13.19
N ARG A 303 3.33 34.98 -12.76
CA ARG A 303 2.54 36.21 -12.77
C ARG A 303 3.35 37.34 -13.37
N THR A 304 2.73 38.06 -14.29
CA THR A 304 3.34 39.25 -14.87
C THR A 304 3.36 40.38 -13.84
N ASP A 305 4.51 41.02 -13.65
CA ASP A 305 4.62 42.22 -12.82
C ASP A 305 4.08 43.46 -13.55
N LYS A 306 4.05 44.61 -12.84
CA LYS A 306 3.58 45.89 -13.40
C LYS A 306 4.39 46.37 -14.62
N ARG A 307 5.56 45.78 -14.89
CA ARG A 307 6.47 46.11 -15.99
C ARG A 307 6.45 45.05 -17.10
N GLY A 308 5.49 44.13 -17.08
CA GLY A 308 5.36 43.10 -18.12
C GLY A 308 6.29 41.88 -17.95
N ARG A 309 7.06 41.78 -16.86
CA ARG A 309 8.02 40.68 -16.67
C ARG A 309 7.39 39.49 -15.95
N PRO A 310 7.62 38.24 -16.38
CA PRO A 310 7.12 37.06 -15.68
C PRO A 310 7.86 36.86 -14.36
N ARG A 311 7.11 36.71 -13.27
CA ARG A 311 7.61 36.43 -11.92
C ARG A 311 7.05 35.11 -11.43
N VAL A 312 7.88 34.26 -10.83
CA VAL A 312 7.42 33.01 -10.24
C VAL A 312 6.84 33.28 -8.85
N VAL A 313 5.59 32.85 -8.63
CA VAL A 313 4.91 32.93 -7.33
C VAL A 313 5.45 31.82 -6.43
N ARG A 314 6.19 32.19 -5.38
CA ARG A 314 6.96 31.27 -4.53
C ARG A 314 6.12 30.12 -3.97
N MET A 315 5.02 30.46 -3.30
CA MET A 315 4.15 29.49 -2.63
C MET A 315 3.48 28.50 -3.60
N VAL A 316 3.15 28.95 -4.81
CA VAL A 316 2.56 28.09 -5.84
C VAL A 316 3.62 27.13 -6.36
N TYR A 317 4.82 27.66 -6.63
CA TYR A 317 5.95 26.85 -7.05
C TYR A 317 6.31 25.78 -6.02
N GLU A 318 6.36 26.12 -4.72
CA GLU A 318 6.58 25.16 -3.63
C GLU A 318 5.57 24.00 -3.70
N VAL A 319 4.28 24.30 -3.83
CA VAL A 319 3.23 23.26 -3.92
C VAL A 319 3.41 22.38 -5.15
N VAL A 320 3.70 22.96 -6.31
CA VAL A 320 3.90 22.23 -7.57
C VAL A 320 5.15 21.35 -7.52
N ALA A 321 6.22 21.82 -6.87
CA ALA A 321 7.43 21.04 -6.62
C ALA A 321 7.14 19.84 -5.70
N PHE A 322 6.39 20.03 -4.60
CA PHE A 322 5.99 18.93 -3.71
C PHE A 322 5.04 17.94 -4.39
N GLN A 323 4.14 18.39 -5.26
CA GLN A 323 3.30 17.51 -6.08
C GLN A 323 4.13 16.67 -7.04
N ALA A 324 5.09 17.29 -7.74
CA ALA A 324 6.02 16.58 -8.61
C ALA A 324 6.83 15.54 -7.82
N LEU A 325 7.36 15.91 -6.66
CA LEU A 325 8.08 15.00 -5.76
C LEU A 325 7.21 13.80 -5.36
N ARG A 326 5.97 14.05 -4.91
CA ARG A 326 5.03 12.98 -4.55
C ARG A 326 4.83 12.00 -5.70
N ASP A 327 4.61 12.51 -6.91
CA ASP A 327 4.31 11.67 -8.07
C ASP A 327 5.55 10.84 -8.48
N GLN A 328 6.75 11.43 -8.42
CA GLN A 328 7.99 10.72 -8.73
C GLN A 328 8.43 9.72 -7.65
N LEU A 329 8.14 10.00 -6.37
CA LEU A 329 8.34 9.03 -5.28
C LEU A 329 7.49 7.79 -5.52
N LYS A 330 6.20 7.96 -5.88
CA LYS A 330 5.27 6.84 -6.10
C LYS A 330 5.70 5.86 -7.19
N CYS A 331 6.50 6.32 -8.16
CA CYS A 331 7.07 5.47 -9.21
C CYS A 331 8.58 5.21 -9.03
N LYS A 332 9.16 5.57 -7.87
CA LYS A 332 10.60 5.44 -7.54
C LYS A 332 11.57 6.11 -8.53
N GLU A 333 11.10 7.05 -9.36
CA GLU A 333 11.99 7.90 -10.19
C GLU A 333 12.81 8.86 -9.32
N ILE A 334 12.23 9.24 -8.17
CA ILE A 334 12.95 9.84 -7.06
C ILE A 334 12.89 8.87 -5.90
N TRP A 335 14.03 8.66 -5.25
CA TRP A 335 14.20 7.77 -4.10
C TRP A 335 14.90 8.50 -2.95
N VAL A 336 14.91 7.90 -1.76
CA VAL A 336 15.41 8.53 -0.54
C VAL A 336 16.55 7.71 0.07
N ILE A 337 17.67 8.37 0.38
CA ILE A 337 18.80 7.72 1.06
C ILE A 337 18.39 7.30 2.47
N GLY A 338 18.72 6.07 2.84
CA GLY A 338 18.39 5.49 4.14
C GLY A 338 16.97 4.93 4.25
N ALA A 339 16.16 5.00 3.20
CA ALA A 339 14.87 4.31 3.10
C ALA A 339 15.06 2.81 2.78
N ASP A 340 14.06 1.98 3.06
CA ASP A 340 14.02 0.59 2.57
C ASP A 340 13.00 0.45 1.43
N ARG A 341 11.74 0.80 1.69
CA ARG A 341 10.67 0.77 0.69
C ARG A 341 10.91 1.79 -0.43
N TRP A 342 11.42 2.97 -0.10
CA TRP A 342 11.69 4.06 -1.05
C TRP A 342 13.18 4.21 -1.39
N ARG A 343 13.95 3.12 -1.26
CA ARG A 343 15.38 3.06 -1.64
C ARG A 343 15.57 3.16 -3.16
N ASN A 344 16.83 3.30 -3.57
CA ASN A 344 17.23 3.28 -4.98
C ASN A 344 16.65 2.01 -5.68
N PRO A 345 15.83 2.15 -6.74
CA PRO A 345 15.27 1.00 -7.46
C PRO A 345 16.35 0.08 -8.06
N ASP A 346 17.54 0.59 -8.38
CA ASP A 346 18.64 -0.25 -8.89
C ASP A 346 19.08 -1.31 -7.86
N ALA A 347 18.88 -1.04 -6.56
CA ALA A 347 19.17 -1.99 -5.50
C ALA A 347 18.09 -3.09 -5.35
N ASP A 348 16.93 -2.95 -6.02
CA ASP A 348 15.90 -3.99 -6.09
C ASP A 348 16.20 -5.03 -7.17
N LEU A 349 17.16 -4.76 -8.07
CA LEU A 349 17.54 -5.66 -9.15
C LEU A 349 18.68 -6.59 -8.71
N PRO A 350 18.70 -7.85 -9.20
CA PRO A 350 19.82 -8.75 -8.95
C PRO A 350 21.11 -8.18 -9.58
N PRO A 351 22.22 -8.06 -8.83
CA PRO A 351 23.48 -7.55 -9.38
C PRO A 351 24.07 -8.48 -10.44
N ASP A 352 23.73 -9.78 -10.40
CA ASP A 352 24.15 -10.83 -11.30
C ASP A 352 23.18 -11.07 -12.48
N PHE A 353 22.18 -10.18 -12.67
CA PHE A 353 21.15 -10.37 -13.70
C PHE A 353 21.74 -10.54 -15.10
N SER A 354 22.77 -9.77 -15.45
CA SER A 354 23.43 -9.84 -16.76
C SER A 354 24.10 -11.20 -16.99
N GLU A 355 24.69 -11.78 -15.95
CA GLU A 355 25.37 -13.08 -16.00
C GLU A 355 24.36 -14.24 -16.05
N ARG A 356 23.25 -14.11 -15.32
CA ARG A 356 22.21 -15.15 -15.19
C ARG A 356 20.98 -14.92 -16.08
N ARG A 357 21.08 -14.02 -17.07
CA ARG A 357 19.95 -13.61 -17.92
C ARG A 357 19.26 -14.82 -18.56
N GLU A 358 20.02 -15.75 -19.13
CA GLU A 358 19.45 -16.94 -19.78
C GLU A 358 18.74 -17.88 -18.82
N GLU A 359 19.31 -18.08 -17.63
CA GLU A 359 18.73 -18.90 -16.56
C GLU A 359 17.41 -18.28 -16.08
N ASN A 360 17.42 -16.99 -15.74
CA ASN A 360 16.24 -16.26 -15.26
C ASN A 360 15.08 -16.32 -16.27
N TYR A 361 15.38 -16.15 -17.56
CA TYR A 361 14.36 -16.23 -18.61
C TYR A 361 13.82 -17.65 -18.78
N ARG A 362 14.67 -18.66 -18.66
CA ARG A 362 14.27 -20.08 -18.70
C ARG A 362 13.35 -20.42 -17.52
N GLU A 363 13.68 -19.98 -16.31
CA GLU A 363 12.84 -20.17 -15.13
C GLU A 363 11.47 -19.48 -15.28
N LEU A 364 11.46 -18.26 -15.83
CA LEU A 364 10.23 -17.55 -16.18
C LEU A 364 9.53 -18.09 -17.43
N ARG A 365 10.08 -19.11 -18.11
CA ARG A 365 9.57 -19.67 -19.36
C ARG A 365 9.30 -18.59 -20.41
N LYS A 366 10.22 -17.64 -20.56
CA LYS A 366 10.14 -16.53 -21.53
C LYS A 366 11.26 -16.60 -22.57
N PRO A 367 11.00 -16.17 -23.82
CA PRO A 367 12.03 -16.08 -24.83
C PRO A 367 12.98 -14.92 -24.52
N LEU A 368 14.26 -15.08 -24.87
CA LEU A 368 15.28 -14.04 -24.73
C LEU A 368 15.02 -12.85 -25.66
N ASP A 369 14.45 -13.14 -26.84
CA ASP A 369 14.05 -12.14 -27.82
C ASP A 369 12.63 -11.62 -27.48
N PRO A 370 12.48 -10.33 -27.14
CA PRO A 370 11.17 -9.76 -26.88
C PRO A 370 10.23 -9.83 -28.10
N GLN A 371 10.75 -9.86 -29.33
CA GLN A 371 9.92 -9.89 -30.53
C GLN A 371 9.19 -11.24 -30.65
N VAL A 372 9.85 -12.34 -30.31
CA VAL A 372 9.22 -13.67 -30.24
C VAL A 372 8.05 -13.68 -29.27
N PHE A 373 8.22 -13.11 -28.07
CA PHE A 373 7.14 -13.00 -27.08
C PHE A 373 5.96 -12.16 -27.60
N ILE A 374 6.25 -11.03 -28.26
CA ILE A 374 5.22 -10.14 -28.80
C ILE A 374 4.45 -10.81 -29.92
N ASP A 375 5.13 -11.52 -30.83
CA ASP A 375 4.51 -12.15 -31.98
C ASP A 375 3.65 -13.36 -31.57
N GLU A 376 4.12 -14.19 -30.63
CA GLU A 376 3.31 -15.24 -30.01
C GLU A 376 2.04 -14.67 -29.36
N LEU A 377 2.16 -13.55 -28.64
CA LEU A 377 1.00 -12.92 -28.00
C LEU A 377 0.01 -12.35 -29.03
N ARG A 378 0.51 -11.76 -30.12
CA ARG A 378 -0.33 -11.26 -31.22
C ARG A 378 -1.03 -12.38 -31.95
N GLU A 379 -0.36 -13.50 -32.19
CA GLU A 379 -0.94 -14.69 -32.83
C GLU A 379 -2.03 -15.29 -31.94
N GLN A 380 -1.75 -15.46 -30.64
CA GLN A 380 -2.73 -15.93 -29.66
C GLN A 380 -3.95 -15.01 -29.63
N MET A 381 -3.74 -13.70 -29.52
CA MET A 381 -4.82 -12.72 -29.51
C MET A 381 -5.64 -12.73 -30.81
N THR A 382 -4.99 -12.89 -31.96
CA THR A 382 -5.67 -13.00 -33.27
C THR A 382 -6.55 -14.25 -33.32
N THR A 383 -6.00 -15.38 -32.89
CA THR A 383 -6.69 -16.68 -32.86
C THR A 383 -7.89 -16.65 -31.93
N GLU A 384 -7.72 -16.19 -30.68
CA GLU A 384 -8.80 -16.13 -29.69
C GLU A 384 -9.90 -15.13 -30.07
N LEU A 385 -9.55 -14.00 -30.70
CA LEU A 385 -10.54 -13.05 -31.21
C LEU A 385 -11.33 -13.62 -32.39
N ALA A 386 -10.69 -14.36 -33.31
CA ALA A 386 -11.38 -15.04 -34.41
C ALA A 386 -12.32 -16.13 -33.88
N LEU A 387 -11.84 -16.96 -32.95
CA LEU A 387 -12.66 -17.97 -32.28
C LEU A 387 -13.84 -17.37 -31.52
N LEU A 388 -13.65 -16.21 -30.89
CA LEU A 388 -14.71 -15.46 -30.26
C LEU A 388 -15.74 -15.04 -31.32
N ASP A 389 -15.33 -14.33 -32.37
CA ASP A 389 -16.21 -13.83 -33.45
C ASP A 389 -17.06 -14.95 -34.06
N ASP A 390 -16.45 -16.10 -34.37
CA ASP A 390 -17.13 -17.27 -34.95
C ASP A 390 -18.14 -17.93 -34.00
N ARG A 391 -17.92 -17.82 -32.69
CA ARG A 391 -18.77 -18.42 -31.66
C ARG A 391 -19.85 -17.49 -31.17
N LEU A 392 -19.62 -16.17 -31.14
CA LEU A 392 -20.56 -15.17 -30.59
C LEU A 392 -22.01 -15.39 -31.07
N PRO A 393 -22.31 -15.59 -32.37
CA PRO A 393 -23.69 -15.77 -32.84
C PRO A 393 -24.36 -17.07 -32.37
N LYS A 394 -23.58 -18.04 -31.90
CA LYS A 394 -24.04 -19.39 -31.51
C LYS A 394 -24.34 -19.50 -30.01
N LEU A 395 -24.06 -18.45 -29.23
CA LEU A 395 -24.19 -18.47 -27.77
C LEU A 395 -25.60 -18.08 -27.35
N SER A 396 -26.41 -19.05 -26.92
CA SER A 396 -27.81 -18.83 -26.49
C SER A 396 -27.96 -17.92 -25.27
N TRP A 397 -26.91 -17.79 -24.46
CA TRP A 397 -26.88 -16.92 -23.27
C TRP A 397 -26.36 -15.51 -23.56
N LEU A 398 -25.99 -15.20 -24.80
CA LEU A 398 -25.45 -13.91 -25.20
C LEU A 398 -26.39 -13.24 -26.20
N ASP A 399 -26.68 -11.97 -25.93
CA ASP A 399 -27.54 -11.16 -26.78
C ASP A 399 -26.88 -9.80 -27.04
N ILE A 400 -26.47 -9.58 -28.30
CA ILE A 400 -25.83 -8.35 -28.77
C ILE A 400 -26.80 -7.58 -29.66
N ALA A 401 -27.31 -6.45 -29.18
CA ALA A 401 -28.15 -5.53 -29.96
C ALA A 401 -27.96 -4.10 -29.48
N GLU A 402 -28.16 -3.10 -30.34
CA GLU A 402 -28.08 -1.69 -29.92
C GLU A 402 -29.17 -1.35 -28.90
N ARG A 403 -28.76 -0.87 -27.72
CA ARG A 403 -29.63 -0.56 -26.58
C ARG A 403 -29.08 0.63 -25.83
N LYS A 404 -29.98 1.46 -25.26
CA LYS A 404 -29.60 2.58 -24.38
C LYS A 404 -28.79 2.14 -23.14
N SER A 405 -29.01 0.93 -22.64
CA SER A 405 -28.30 0.36 -21.48
C SER A 405 -26.97 -0.33 -21.80
N GLY A 406 -26.59 -0.40 -23.09
CA GLY A 406 -25.38 -1.06 -23.58
C GLY A 406 -25.69 -2.30 -24.42
N ALA A 407 -24.85 -2.54 -25.43
CA ALA A 407 -25.16 -3.52 -26.48
C ALA A 407 -25.13 -4.99 -26.04
N ILE A 408 -24.33 -5.33 -25.04
CA ILE A 408 -24.07 -6.70 -24.60
C ILE A 408 -24.98 -7.04 -23.43
N ARG A 409 -25.79 -8.09 -23.57
CA ARG A 409 -26.58 -8.70 -22.51
C ARG A 409 -26.16 -10.16 -22.33
N LEU A 410 -25.88 -10.53 -21.08
CA LEU A 410 -25.58 -11.89 -20.67
C LEU A 410 -26.75 -12.44 -19.86
N THR A 411 -27.26 -13.62 -20.21
CA THR A 411 -28.23 -14.34 -19.40
C THR A 411 -27.56 -14.76 -18.09
N PRO A 412 -28.14 -14.46 -16.92
CA PRO A 412 -27.60 -14.91 -15.64
C PRO A 412 -27.45 -16.43 -15.61
N ALA A 413 -26.35 -16.92 -15.04
CA ALA A 413 -26.19 -18.35 -14.80
C ALA A 413 -27.32 -18.86 -13.88
N GLU A 414 -27.88 -20.02 -14.22
CA GLU A 414 -28.85 -20.69 -13.35
C GLU A 414 -28.20 -21.03 -12.01
N ALA A 415 -28.95 -20.82 -10.93
CA ALA A 415 -28.49 -21.19 -9.60
C ALA A 415 -28.30 -22.71 -9.53
N GLN A 416 -27.16 -23.16 -9.01
CA GLN A 416 -26.94 -24.60 -8.80
C GLN A 416 -28.02 -25.14 -7.86
N PRO A 417 -28.74 -26.20 -8.25
CA PRO A 417 -29.75 -26.79 -7.38
C PRO A 417 -29.10 -27.33 -6.11
N GLU A 418 -29.79 -27.19 -4.98
CA GLU A 418 -29.31 -27.73 -3.71
C GLU A 418 -29.13 -29.26 -3.86
N PRO A 419 -27.94 -29.83 -3.56
CA PRO A 419 -27.73 -31.26 -3.66
C PRO A 419 -28.72 -32.03 -2.77
N ARG A 420 -29.37 -33.06 -3.33
CA ARG A 420 -30.43 -33.84 -2.66
C ARG A 420 -30.07 -34.29 -1.23
N ASN A 421 -28.80 -34.64 -1.01
CA ASN A 421 -28.31 -35.16 0.26
C ASN A 421 -27.70 -34.10 1.19
N LEU A 422 -27.62 -32.82 0.80
CA LEU A 422 -26.93 -31.79 1.58
C LEU A 422 -27.50 -31.66 3.00
N ARG A 423 -28.84 -31.60 3.14
CA ARG A 423 -29.51 -31.51 4.44
C ARG A 423 -29.29 -32.74 5.30
N ARG A 424 -29.30 -33.93 4.69
CA ARG A 424 -29.03 -35.20 5.38
C ARG A 424 -27.59 -35.24 5.90
N ILE A 425 -26.62 -34.83 5.09
CA ILE A 425 -25.21 -34.75 5.50
C ILE A 425 -25.04 -33.75 6.63
N LYS A 426 -25.61 -32.54 6.52
CA LYS A 426 -25.57 -31.54 7.61
C LYS A 426 -26.18 -32.09 8.90
N GLY A 427 -27.30 -32.79 8.80
CA GLY A 427 -27.95 -33.45 9.95
C GLY A 427 -27.08 -34.55 10.57
N GLU A 428 -26.46 -35.42 9.78
CA GLU A 428 -25.57 -36.46 10.29
C GLU A 428 -24.28 -35.89 10.90
N VAL A 429 -23.73 -34.82 10.32
CA VAL A 429 -22.58 -34.11 10.90
C VAL A 429 -22.96 -33.53 12.27
N GLN A 430 -24.11 -32.85 12.36
CA GLN A 430 -24.60 -32.31 13.62
C GLN A 430 -24.93 -33.40 14.65
N ARG A 431 -25.53 -34.53 14.23
CA ARG A 431 -25.84 -35.66 15.12
C ARG A 431 -24.58 -36.33 15.66
N ARG A 432 -23.54 -36.48 14.83
CA ARG A 432 -22.31 -37.20 15.20
C ARG A 432 -21.37 -36.36 16.06
N TRP A 433 -21.22 -35.06 15.77
CA TRP A 433 -20.23 -34.21 16.42
C TRP A 433 -20.83 -33.09 17.27
N GLY A 434 -22.13 -32.80 17.14
CA GLY A 434 -22.78 -31.75 17.92
C GLY A 434 -22.21 -30.35 17.65
N ILE A 435 -22.18 -29.52 18.69
CA ILE A 435 -21.51 -28.22 18.68
C ILE A 435 -20.10 -28.43 19.26
N VAL A 436 -19.08 -28.20 18.45
CA VAL A 436 -17.68 -28.29 18.88
C VAL A 436 -17.17 -26.89 19.23
N PRO A 437 -16.59 -26.67 20.43
CA PRO A 437 -15.96 -25.41 20.77
C PRO A 437 -14.83 -25.04 19.80
N LEU A 438 -14.76 -23.77 19.41
CA LEU A 438 -13.76 -23.31 18.44
C LEU A 438 -12.32 -23.54 18.93
N ILE A 439 -12.07 -23.39 20.23
CA ILE A 439 -10.75 -23.64 20.83
C ILE A 439 -10.35 -25.12 20.70
N ASP A 440 -11.30 -26.05 20.77
CA ASP A 440 -11.02 -27.48 20.60
C ASP A 440 -10.69 -27.79 19.13
N ILE A 441 -11.36 -27.15 18.18
CA ILE A 441 -11.01 -27.25 16.75
C ILE A 441 -9.59 -26.73 16.52
N LEU A 442 -9.24 -25.58 17.11
CA LEU A 442 -7.91 -25.00 16.99
C LEU A 442 -6.84 -25.91 17.61
N LYS A 443 -7.10 -26.46 18.80
CA LYS A 443 -6.23 -27.43 19.47
C LYS A 443 -5.99 -28.67 18.60
N GLU A 444 -7.06 -29.28 18.10
CA GLU A 444 -6.96 -30.45 17.21
C GLU A 444 -6.18 -30.13 15.93
N ALA A 445 -6.38 -28.95 15.34
CA ALA A 445 -5.62 -28.52 14.17
C ALA A 445 -4.13 -28.38 14.50
N VAL A 446 -3.78 -27.74 15.62
CA VAL A 446 -2.38 -27.61 16.06
C VAL A 446 -1.74 -28.98 16.27
N LEU A 447 -2.39 -29.87 17.02
CA LEU A 447 -1.85 -31.21 17.32
C LEU A 447 -1.68 -32.08 16.08
N ARG A 448 -2.62 -32.02 15.12
CA ARG A 448 -2.57 -32.86 13.91
C ARG A 448 -1.61 -32.34 12.85
N THR A 449 -1.39 -31.02 12.82
CA THR A 449 -0.56 -30.39 11.78
C THR A 449 0.88 -30.17 12.23
N GLY A 450 1.16 -30.13 13.54
CA GLY A 450 2.48 -29.75 14.06
C GLY A 450 2.86 -28.32 13.70
N CYS A 451 1.90 -27.45 13.37
CA CYS A 451 2.19 -26.13 12.81
C CYS A 451 2.97 -25.20 13.76
N LEU A 452 2.97 -25.49 15.06
CA LEU A 452 3.74 -24.75 16.06
C LEU A 452 5.22 -25.13 16.09
N ASP A 453 5.63 -26.25 15.47
CA ASP A 453 7.05 -26.63 15.37
C ASP A 453 7.85 -25.62 14.52
N ALA A 454 7.16 -24.92 13.62
CA ALA A 454 7.74 -23.84 12.82
C ALA A 454 7.94 -22.54 13.62
N VAL A 455 7.39 -22.44 14.83
CA VAL A 455 7.48 -21.23 15.67
C VAL A 455 8.78 -21.28 16.47
N THR A 456 9.73 -20.44 16.08
CA THR A 456 10.98 -20.25 16.81
C THR A 456 10.91 -19.00 17.68
N PRO A 457 11.51 -18.99 18.88
CA PRO A 457 11.57 -17.79 19.71
C PRO A 457 12.33 -16.68 18.98
N VAL A 458 11.73 -15.49 18.92
CA VAL A 458 12.37 -14.28 18.36
C VAL A 458 13.68 -13.96 19.10
N SER A 459 13.81 -14.36 20.36
CA SER A 459 14.97 -14.07 21.22
C SER A 459 16.10 -15.12 21.22
N GLY A 460 16.09 -16.13 20.33
CA GLY A 460 17.18 -17.12 20.23
C GLY A 460 17.35 -18.06 21.43
N GLY A 461 16.56 -17.88 22.49
CA GLY A 461 16.51 -18.74 23.67
C GLY A 461 15.10 -18.74 24.25
N GLY A 462 14.44 -19.89 24.20
CA GLY A 462 13.21 -20.16 24.93
C GLY A 462 13.52 -21.20 26.01
N SER A 463 13.29 -20.85 27.28
CA SER A 463 13.37 -21.80 28.40
C SER A 463 12.02 -22.42 28.73
N LEU A 464 10.97 -22.09 27.97
CA LEU A 464 9.62 -22.59 28.19
C LEU A 464 9.54 -24.05 27.74
N PRO A 465 8.92 -24.93 28.55
CA PRO A 465 8.50 -26.24 28.09
C PRO A 465 7.64 -26.12 26.82
N ALA A 466 7.79 -27.09 25.91
CA ALA A 466 7.08 -27.06 24.63
C ALA A 466 5.56 -27.04 24.81
N ASP A 467 5.05 -27.80 25.78
CA ASP A 467 3.62 -27.90 26.06
C ASP A 467 3.04 -26.57 26.58
N ASP A 468 3.72 -25.91 27.53
CA ASP A 468 3.32 -24.60 28.04
C ASP A 468 3.31 -23.54 26.93
N LEU A 469 4.31 -23.57 26.06
CA LEU A 469 4.38 -22.66 24.93
C LEU A 469 3.23 -22.89 23.95
N ALA A 470 2.93 -24.16 23.63
CA ALA A 470 1.84 -24.53 22.73
C ALA A 470 0.48 -24.08 23.29
N GLU A 471 0.23 -24.31 24.58
CA GLU A 471 -1.02 -23.89 25.23
C GLU A 471 -1.17 -22.36 25.23
N ARG A 472 -0.12 -21.63 25.61
CA ARG A 472 -0.13 -20.15 25.60
C ARG A 472 -0.31 -19.60 24.19
N LEU A 473 0.33 -20.19 23.18
CA LEU A 473 0.15 -19.79 21.78
C LEU A 473 -1.28 -20.05 21.30
N LEU A 474 -1.88 -21.18 21.64
CA LEU A 474 -3.29 -21.47 21.34
C LEU A 474 -4.22 -20.40 21.92
N LEU A 475 -4.05 -20.04 23.19
CA LEU A 475 -4.83 -19.01 23.85
C LEU A 475 -4.65 -17.63 23.22
N VAL A 476 -3.41 -17.26 22.86
CA VAL A 476 -3.13 -15.99 22.18
C VAL A 476 -3.72 -15.94 20.78
N ILE A 477 -3.58 -17.01 19.98
CA ILE A 477 -4.17 -17.11 18.64
C ILE A 477 -5.69 -17.04 18.73
N TYR A 478 -6.29 -17.73 19.70
CA TYR A 478 -7.72 -17.66 19.97
C TYR A 478 -8.15 -16.23 20.33
N ALA A 479 -7.45 -15.58 21.27
CA ALA A 479 -7.75 -14.21 21.70
C ALA A 479 -7.77 -13.19 20.56
N TYR A 480 -6.82 -13.28 19.63
CA TYR A 480 -6.77 -12.43 18.44
C TYR A 480 -7.76 -12.85 17.36
N GLY A 481 -7.86 -14.15 17.07
CA GLY A 481 -8.74 -14.68 16.03
C GLY A 481 -10.22 -14.41 16.29
N THR A 482 -10.63 -14.38 17.55
CA THR A 482 -12.02 -14.06 17.96
C THR A 482 -12.23 -12.59 18.31
N ASN A 483 -11.18 -11.75 18.26
CA ASN A 483 -11.18 -10.36 18.77
C ASN A 483 -11.63 -10.22 20.24
N THR A 484 -11.53 -11.29 21.05
CA THR A 484 -11.88 -11.26 22.48
C THR A 484 -10.80 -10.53 23.30
N GLY A 485 -9.54 -10.59 22.86
CA GLY A 485 -8.42 -9.93 23.51
C GLY A 485 -7.81 -10.75 24.67
N ILE A 486 -6.51 -10.56 24.89
CA ILE A 486 -5.72 -11.37 25.84
C ILE A 486 -6.27 -11.27 27.26
N LYS A 487 -6.62 -10.06 27.71
CA LYS A 487 -7.15 -9.81 29.07
C LYS A 487 -8.42 -10.61 29.36
N ALA A 488 -9.32 -10.73 28.39
CA ALA A 488 -10.55 -11.48 28.57
C ALA A 488 -10.29 -13.00 28.55
N VAL A 489 -9.36 -13.45 27.69
CA VAL A 489 -8.96 -14.86 27.65
C VAL A 489 -8.24 -15.28 28.94
N SER A 490 -7.33 -14.46 29.48
CA SER A 490 -6.59 -14.76 30.72
C SER A 490 -7.48 -14.92 31.96
N SER A 491 -8.70 -14.39 31.93
CA SER A 491 -9.69 -14.63 32.98
C SER A 491 -10.32 -16.03 32.90
N GLY A 492 -9.92 -16.85 31.91
CA GLY A 492 -10.30 -18.25 31.79
C GLY A 492 -9.58 -19.11 32.82
N GLY A 493 -10.25 -20.15 33.33
CA GLY A 493 -9.71 -21.08 34.34
C GLY A 493 -8.61 -22.04 33.84
N HIS A 494 -7.73 -21.59 32.95
CA HIS A 494 -6.64 -22.37 32.34
C HIS A 494 -5.28 -22.18 33.05
N GLY A 495 -5.21 -21.36 34.10
CA GLY A 495 -4.01 -21.24 34.95
C GLY A 495 -2.84 -20.41 34.39
N HIS A 496 -3.03 -19.71 33.27
CA HIS A 496 -2.02 -18.81 32.68
C HIS A 496 -2.43 -17.35 32.92
N SER A 497 -1.50 -16.54 33.42
CA SER A 497 -1.72 -15.11 33.69
C SER A 497 -1.73 -14.26 32.41
N GLU A 498 -2.28 -13.05 32.50
CA GLU A 498 -2.26 -12.08 31.39
C GLU A 498 -0.82 -11.77 30.93
N ASP A 499 0.11 -11.62 31.88
CA ASP A 499 1.51 -11.29 31.60
C ASP A 499 2.23 -12.41 30.86
N GLU A 500 1.95 -13.67 31.19
CA GLU A 500 2.49 -14.84 30.49
C GLU A 500 2.00 -14.93 29.05
N LEU A 501 0.72 -14.64 28.82
CA LEU A 501 0.16 -14.60 27.46
C LEU A 501 0.75 -13.43 26.65
N ARG A 502 0.92 -12.25 27.27
CA ARG A 502 1.57 -11.09 26.62
C ARG A 502 3.05 -11.35 26.32
N TYR A 503 3.73 -12.08 27.19
CA TYR A 503 5.11 -12.52 26.98
C TYR A 503 5.20 -13.43 25.74
N VAL A 504 4.36 -14.47 25.66
CA VAL A 504 4.36 -15.40 24.52
C VAL A 504 3.96 -14.70 23.23
N ARG A 505 2.91 -13.88 23.27
CA ARG A 505 2.50 -13.04 22.14
C ARG A 505 3.66 -12.24 21.57
N SER A 506 4.42 -11.57 22.44
CA SER A 506 5.45 -10.63 21.99
C SER A 506 6.71 -11.34 21.48
N ARG A 507 7.05 -12.52 22.02
CA ARG A 507 8.28 -13.25 21.70
C ARG A 507 8.13 -14.36 20.66
N TYR A 508 6.92 -14.84 20.41
CA TYR A 508 6.70 -16.03 19.57
C TYR A 508 5.69 -15.80 18.45
N LEU A 509 4.69 -14.92 18.63
CA LEU A 509 3.65 -14.69 17.63
C LEU A 509 3.89 -13.42 16.81
N SER A 510 4.86 -13.47 15.89
CA SER A 510 5.04 -12.45 14.86
C SER A 510 4.08 -12.65 13.67
N ALA A 511 3.93 -11.64 12.81
CA ALA A 511 3.16 -11.78 11.57
C ALA A 511 3.73 -12.87 10.64
N GLU A 512 5.07 -13.01 10.61
CA GLU A 512 5.76 -14.06 9.87
C GLU A 512 5.47 -15.44 10.47
N ALA A 513 5.53 -15.58 11.80
CA ALA A 513 5.19 -16.82 12.49
C ALA A 513 3.71 -17.20 12.24
N ALA A 514 2.79 -16.24 12.33
CA ALA A 514 1.38 -16.48 12.02
C ALA A 514 1.18 -16.94 10.55
N ARG A 515 1.92 -16.37 9.60
CA ARG A 515 1.91 -16.81 8.20
C ARG A 515 2.46 -18.22 8.04
N ALA A 516 3.57 -18.56 8.72
CA ALA A 516 4.14 -19.89 8.69
C ALA A 516 3.18 -20.94 9.27
N ILE A 517 2.52 -20.64 10.40
CA ILE A 517 1.46 -21.47 10.99
C ILE A 517 0.34 -21.70 9.98
N ALA A 518 -0.17 -20.62 9.34
CA ALA A 518 -1.24 -20.71 8.35
C ALA A 518 -0.85 -21.57 7.14
N VAL A 519 0.39 -21.44 6.64
CA VAL A 519 0.93 -22.27 5.56
C VAL A 519 0.96 -23.75 5.93
N GLN A 520 1.43 -24.08 7.14
CA GLN A 520 1.47 -25.47 7.60
C GLN A 520 0.06 -26.06 7.74
N ILE A 521 -0.88 -25.30 8.30
CA ILE A 521 -2.29 -25.71 8.37
C ILE A 521 -2.87 -25.92 6.97
N ALA A 522 -2.56 -25.04 6.02
CA ALA A 522 -3.05 -25.15 4.66
C ALA A 522 -2.51 -26.40 3.96
N ASN A 523 -1.19 -26.64 4.04
CA ASN A 523 -0.54 -27.82 3.45
C ASN A 523 -1.05 -29.12 4.05
N ALA A 524 -1.18 -29.19 5.37
CA ALA A 524 -1.73 -30.36 6.04
C ALA A 524 -3.20 -30.60 5.65
N THR A 525 -3.98 -29.52 5.45
CA THR A 525 -5.36 -29.63 4.94
C THR A 525 -5.39 -30.16 3.52
N PHE A 526 -4.47 -29.73 2.65
CA PHE A 526 -4.36 -30.29 1.30
C PHE A 526 -4.00 -31.77 1.31
N ALA A 527 -3.07 -32.19 2.16
CA ALA A 527 -2.68 -33.59 2.30
C ALA A 527 -3.81 -34.46 2.88
N ALA A 528 -4.61 -33.94 3.80
CA ALA A 528 -5.72 -34.68 4.42
C ALA A 528 -6.98 -34.80 3.54
N ARG A 529 -7.11 -33.97 2.49
CA ARG A 529 -8.29 -33.95 1.62
C ARG A 529 -8.37 -35.20 0.75
N SER A 530 -9.40 -36.01 0.98
CA SER A 530 -9.73 -37.12 0.09
C SER A 530 -10.16 -36.61 -1.29
N THR A 531 -9.40 -37.00 -2.32
CA THR A 531 -9.70 -36.66 -3.73
C THR A 531 -11.03 -37.24 -4.20
N GLN A 532 -11.47 -38.37 -3.63
CA GLN A 532 -12.76 -38.98 -3.94
C GLN A 532 -13.95 -38.10 -3.50
N LEU A 533 -13.80 -37.39 -2.37
CA LEU A 533 -14.86 -36.55 -1.82
C LEU A 533 -14.77 -35.09 -2.30
N TRP A 534 -13.55 -34.55 -2.37
CA TRP A 534 -13.33 -33.14 -2.65
C TRP A 534 -13.03 -32.86 -4.13
N GLY A 535 -12.75 -33.90 -4.91
CA GLY A 535 -12.21 -33.80 -6.26
C GLY A 535 -10.69 -33.58 -6.24
N GLN A 536 -10.10 -33.43 -7.43
CA GLN A 536 -8.70 -33.02 -7.56
C GLN A 536 -8.48 -31.61 -6.98
N GLY A 537 -7.25 -31.35 -6.51
CA GLY A 537 -6.86 -30.04 -6.01
C GLY A 537 -7.10 -28.92 -7.04
N SER A 538 -7.42 -27.72 -6.56
CA SER A 538 -7.54 -26.53 -7.42
C SER A 538 -6.17 -25.94 -7.68
N THR A 539 -5.95 -25.40 -8.87
CA THR A 539 -4.84 -24.50 -9.20
C THR A 539 -5.28 -23.05 -9.29
N ALA A 540 -6.55 -22.78 -8.94
CA ALA A 540 -7.14 -21.45 -8.98
C ALA A 540 -7.50 -20.93 -7.58
N VAL A 541 -7.30 -19.63 -7.40
CA VAL A 541 -7.69 -18.87 -6.20
C VAL A 541 -8.68 -17.76 -6.55
N ALA A 542 -9.54 -17.42 -5.61
CA ALA A 542 -10.34 -16.20 -5.64
C ALA A 542 -9.76 -15.21 -4.63
N SER A 543 -9.63 -13.95 -5.05
CA SER A 543 -9.05 -12.92 -4.21
C SER A 543 -9.95 -11.70 -4.07
N ASP A 544 -10.12 -11.24 -2.83
CA ASP A 544 -10.95 -10.10 -2.48
C ASP A 544 -10.48 -9.44 -1.19
N SER A 545 -10.84 -8.16 -1.01
CA SER A 545 -10.56 -7.40 0.20
C SER A 545 -11.74 -7.45 1.19
N THR A 546 -11.45 -7.61 2.47
CA THR A 546 -12.43 -7.48 3.56
C THR A 546 -12.07 -6.30 4.44
N HIS A 547 -13.04 -5.40 4.68
CA HIS A 547 -12.86 -4.29 5.61
C HIS A 547 -12.99 -4.75 7.06
N VAL A 548 -11.95 -4.51 7.84
CA VAL A 548 -11.90 -4.77 9.28
C VAL A 548 -11.84 -3.44 10.00
N ARG A 549 -12.82 -3.19 10.88
CA ARG A 549 -12.87 -1.96 11.68
C ARG A 549 -11.69 -1.93 12.63
N ALA A 550 -11.04 -0.77 12.74
CA ALA A 550 -9.96 -0.53 13.67
C ALA A 550 -10.28 0.73 14.49
N TRP A 551 -10.11 0.64 15.81
CA TRP A 551 -10.31 1.76 16.72
C TRP A 551 -9.08 2.66 16.80
N ASP A 552 -7.89 2.08 16.68
CA ASP A 552 -6.62 2.82 16.71
C ASP A 552 -6.38 3.62 15.42
N GLN A 553 -5.96 4.87 15.57
CA GLN A 553 -5.61 5.75 14.46
C GLN A 553 -4.11 5.71 14.19
N ASN A 554 -3.69 4.90 13.22
CA ASN A 554 -2.33 4.86 12.70
C ASN A 554 -2.32 5.23 11.20
N LEU A 555 -1.15 5.18 10.56
CA LEU A 555 -0.98 5.48 9.13
C LEU A 555 -1.81 4.59 8.19
N PHE A 556 -2.11 3.35 8.59
CA PHE A 556 -2.83 2.37 7.78
C PHE A 556 -4.35 2.41 7.99
N THR A 557 -4.82 2.99 9.10
CA THR A 557 -6.25 3.07 9.42
C THR A 557 -6.89 4.26 8.68
N GLU A 558 -7.52 3.97 7.55
CA GLU A 558 -8.16 4.96 6.67
C GLU A 558 -9.69 4.85 6.69
N TRP A 559 -10.37 5.94 6.31
CA TRP A 559 -11.81 5.92 6.10
C TRP A 559 -12.15 5.19 4.81
N HIS A 560 -13.05 4.21 4.88
CA HIS A 560 -13.52 3.51 3.70
C HIS A 560 -14.88 4.07 3.25
N SER A 561 -14.94 4.64 2.04
CA SER A 561 -16.15 5.29 1.50
C SER A 561 -17.35 4.33 1.33
N ARG A 562 -17.10 3.11 0.86
CA ARG A 562 -18.14 2.07 0.64
C ARG A 562 -18.70 1.44 1.92
N TYR A 563 -17.85 1.09 2.88
CA TYR A 563 -18.26 0.35 4.09
C TYR A 563 -18.64 1.27 5.26
N GLY A 564 -18.21 2.54 5.25
CA GLY A 564 -18.45 3.49 6.33
C GLY A 564 -17.61 3.18 7.57
N GLY A 565 -16.89 4.19 8.07
CA GLY A 565 -16.02 4.03 9.23
C GLY A 565 -14.54 3.85 8.87
N ARG A 566 -13.71 3.87 9.92
CA ARG A 566 -12.26 3.71 9.82
C ARG A 566 -11.87 2.26 10.04
N GLY A 567 -10.87 1.81 9.28
CA GLY A 567 -10.38 0.44 9.39
C GLY A 567 -9.25 0.18 8.42
N VAL A 568 -8.94 -1.10 8.30
CA VAL A 568 -7.92 -1.63 7.39
C VAL A 568 -8.58 -2.62 6.44
N LEU A 569 -7.94 -2.89 5.31
CA LEU A 569 -8.36 -3.96 4.41
C LEU A 569 -7.45 -5.16 4.60
N ILE A 570 -8.04 -6.34 4.72
CA ILE A 570 -7.30 -7.60 4.60
C ILE A 570 -7.63 -8.18 3.24
N TYR A 571 -6.61 -8.34 2.41
CA TYR A 571 -6.72 -8.98 1.10
C TYR A 571 -6.48 -10.47 1.26
N TRP A 572 -7.43 -11.30 0.81
CA TRP A 572 -7.42 -12.74 0.98
C TRP A 572 -7.19 -13.44 -0.35
N HIS A 573 -6.53 -14.60 -0.31
CA HIS A 573 -6.44 -15.55 -1.42
C HIS A 573 -7.04 -16.87 -0.98
N MET A 574 -8.20 -17.18 -1.52
CA MET A 574 -9.01 -18.33 -1.16
C MET A 574 -8.98 -19.39 -2.26
N GLU A 575 -8.56 -20.60 -1.94
CA GLU A 575 -8.67 -21.76 -2.81
C GLU A 575 -10.16 -22.16 -2.97
N LYS A 576 -10.49 -22.76 -4.12
CA LYS A 576 -11.86 -23.13 -4.54
C LYS A 576 -12.68 -23.90 -3.49
N LYS A 577 -12.05 -24.67 -2.60
CA LYS A 577 -12.69 -25.41 -1.50
C LYS A 577 -12.56 -24.69 -0.15
N SER A 578 -12.56 -23.37 -0.17
CA SER A 578 -12.69 -22.47 0.99
C SER A 578 -11.49 -22.47 1.95
N LEU A 579 -10.28 -22.74 1.47
CA LEU A 579 -9.07 -22.62 2.28
C LEU A 579 -8.33 -21.33 1.94
N ALA A 580 -8.04 -20.51 2.95
CA ALA A 580 -7.18 -19.36 2.81
C ALA A 580 -5.74 -19.83 2.66
N ILE A 581 -5.09 -19.49 1.54
CA ILE A 581 -3.67 -19.83 1.31
C ILE A 581 -2.74 -18.66 1.61
N HIS A 582 -3.27 -17.43 1.56
CA HIS A 582 -2.53 -16.23 1.83
C HIS A 582 -3.48 -15.13 2.29
N SER A 583 -2.97 -14.23 3.13
CA SER A 583 -3.63 -12.98 3.47
C SER A 583 -2.60 -11.90 3.78
N GLN A 584 -2.99 -10.66 3.54
CA GLN A 584 -2.14 -9.51 3.81
C GLN A 584 -2.94 -8.24 4.10
N LEU A 585 -2.36 -7.38 4.91
CA LEU A 585 -2.90 -6.09 5.26
C LEU A 585 -2.59 -5.09 4.14
N ILE A 586 -3.61 -4.37 3.67
CA ILE A 586 -3.44 -3.27 2.71
C ILE A 586 -4.18 -2.03 3.22
N ASN A 587 -3.71 -0.83 2.82
CA ASN A 587 -4.45 0.40 3.08
C ASN A 587 -5.69 0.49 2.19
N CYS A 588 -6.67 1.30 2.58
CA CYS A 588 -7.94 1.45 1.84
C CYS A 588 -7.76 2.04 0.43
N THR A 589 -6.60 2.64 0.16
CA THR A 589 -6.25 3.28 -1.11
C THR A 589 -5.22 2.49 -1.94
N ALA A 590 -4.77 1.32 -1.47
CA ALA A 590 -3.81 0.48 -2.21
C ALA A 590 -4.39 -0.06 -3.51
N SER A 591 -3.48 -0.37 -4.44
CA SER A 591 -3.82 -1.19 -5.59
C SER A 591 -4.09 -2.63 -5.17
N GLU A 592 -5.32 -3.10 -5.39
CA GLU A 592 -5.68 -4.52 -5.22
C GLU A 592 -4.90 -5.43 -6.20
N VAL A 593 -4.44 -4.91 -7.33
CA VAL A 593 -3.68 -5.68 -8.34
C VAL A 593 -2.33 -6.11 -7.78
N ALA A 594 -1.59 -5.18 -7.17
CA ALA A 594 -0.32 -5.50 -6.53
C ALA A 594 -0.52 -6.54 -5.41
N ALA A 595 -1.57 -6.36 -4.61
CA ALA A 595 -1.93 -7.29 -3.56
C ALA A 595 -2.25 -8.70 -4.10
N MET A 596 -3.03 -8.75 -5.18
CA MET A 596 -3.38 -10.00 -5.88
C MET A 596 -2.13 -10.73 -6.38
N VAL A 597 -1.20 -10.04 -7.04
CA VAL A 597 0.05 -10.64 -7.54
C VAL A 597 0.90 -11.15 -6.38
N GLU A 598 1.09 -10.36 -5.33
CA GLU A 598 1.92 -10.72 -4.18
C GLU A 598 1.47 -12.04 -3.56
N GLY A 599 0.17 -12.20 -3.26
CA GLY A 599 -0.31 -13.44 -2.64
C GLY A 599 -0.36 -14.63 -3.61
N ALA A 600 -0.49 -14.41 -4.92
CA ALA A 600 -0.38 -15.49 -5.91
C ALA A 600 1.06 -16.01 -6.05
N MET A 601 2.06 -15.15 -5.85
CA MET A 601 3.48 -15.53 -5.96
C MET A 601 4.10 -15.95 -4.63
N ARG A 602 3.63 -15.40 -3.51
CA ARG A 602 4.26 -15.55 -2.18
C ARG A 602 3.35 -16.19 -1.13
N HIS A 603 2.39 -17.01 -1.55
CA HIS A 603 1.53 -17.77 -0.62
C HIS A 603 2.32 -18.75 0.24
N GLY A 604 3.40 -19.35 -0.29
CA GLY A 604 4.28 -20.25 0.46
C GLY A 604 3.73 -21.66 0.73
N THR A 605 2.48 -21.94 0.33
CA THR A 605 1.87 -23.27 0.37
C THR A 605 2.37 -24.17 -0.77
N THR A 606 2.08 -25.46 -0.72
CA THR A 606 2.42 -26.43 -1.78
C THR A 606 1.50 -26.36 -3.01
N MET A 607 0.54 -25.43 -3.03
CA MET A 607 -0.41 -25.26 -4.13
C MET A 607 0.27 -24.54 -5.30
N ASP A 608 0.12 -25.06 -6.53
CA ASP A 608 0.55 -24.34 -7.74
C ASP A 608 -0.58 -23.43 -8.21
N VAL A 609 -0.41 -22.12 -8.05
CA VAL A 609 -1.44 -21.13 -8.42
C VAL A 609 -1.28 -20.74 -9.89
N GLN A 610 -2.13 -21.28 -10.73
CA GLN A 610 -2.17 -21.03 -12.18
C GLN A 610 -3.22 -20.00 -12.59
N ALA A 611 -4.22 -19.75 -11.74
CA ALA A 611 -5.27 -18.78 -12.04
C ALA A 611 -5.74 -18.00 -10.80
N ASN A 612 -6.06 -16.72 -10.99
CA ASN A 612 -6.58 -15.85 -9.94
C ASN A 612 -7.85 -15.11 -10.39
N TYR A 613 -8.95 -15.38 -9.71
CA TYR A 613 -10.23 -14.70 -9.87
C TYR A 613 -10.28 -13.44 -9.01
N THR A 614 -10.53 -12.29 -9.64
CA THR A 614 -10.67 -11.01 -8.94
C THR A 614 -11.98 -10.32 -9.29
N ASP A 615 -12.50 -9.50 -8.38
CA ASP A 615 -13.66 -8.66 -8.66
C ASP A 615 -13.33 -7.47 -9.60
N SER A 616 -14.36 -6.71 -10.01
CA SER A 616 -14.21 -5.64 -11.01
C SER A 616 -13.28 -4.50 -10.58
N HIS A 617 -13.07 -4.28 -9.28
CA HIS A 617 -12.13 -3.26 -8.77
C HIS A 617 -10.67 -3.65 -8.98
N GLY A 618 -10.37 -4.94 -9.13
CA GLY A 618 -9.05 -5.43 -9.47
C GLY A 618 -8.66 -5.20 -10.94
N GLN A 619 -9.56 -4.69 -11.80
CA GLN A 619 -9.32 -4.56 -13.24
C GLN A 619 -8.29 -3.49 -13.61
N SER A 620 -7.09 -3.94 -13.95
CA SER A 620 -6.02 -3.12 -14.50
C SER A 620 -5.38 -3.78 -15.72
N GLU A 621 -5.16 -3.01 -16.78
CA GLU A 621 -4.40 -3.43 -17.96
C GLU A 621 -2.95 -3.82 -17.58
N ILE A 622 -2.33 -3.06 -16.67
CA ILE A 622 -1.01 -3.36 -16.11
C ILE A 622 -1.04 -4.74 -15.41
N GLY A 623 -2.12 -5.02 -14.67
CA GLY A 623 -2.31 -6.31 -14.01
C GLY A 623 -2.26 -7.47 -15.01
N PHE A 624 -2.98 -7.37 -16.14
CA PHE A 624 -2.94 -8.41 -17.18
C PHE A 624 -1.53 -8.60 -17.78
N GLY A 625 -0.80 -7.50 -18.00
CA GLY A 625 0.58 -7.56 -18.49
C GLY A 625 1.51 -8.29 -17.51
N ILE A 626 1.47 -7.94 -16.23
CA ILE A 626 2.32 -8.55 -15.20
C ILE A 626 2.00 -10.03 -15.00
N THR A 627 0.72 -10.42 -14.90
CA THR A 627 0.38 -11.83 -14.68
C THR A 627 0.77 -12.71 -15.86
N ARG A 628 0.68 -12.18 -17.10
CA ARG A 628 1.18 -12.88 -18.30
C ARG A 628 2.70 -13.11 -18.25
N LEU A 629 3.46 -12.16 -17.72
CA LEU A 629 4.90 -12.31 -17.52
C LEU A 629 5.22 -13.34 -16.42
N LEU A 630 4.38 -13.45 -15.40
CA LEU A 630 4.53 -14.36 -14.27
C LEU A 630 3.90 -15.76 -14.48
N ASN A 631 3.35 -16.05 -15.66
CA ASN A 631 2.75 -17.35 -16.05
C ASN A 631 1.52 -17.79 -15.23
N PHE A 632 0.68 -16.86 -14.79
CA PHE A 632 -0.64 -17.22 -14.25
C PHE A 632 -1.75 -16.36 -14.86
N ASP A 633 -2.93 -16.97 -14.97
CA ASP A 633 -4.08 -16.35 -15.60
C ASP A 633 -4.82 -15.46 -14.62
N ARG A 634 -5.06 -14.22 -15.04
CA ARG A 634 -5.90 -13.29 -14.30
C ARG A 634 -7.30 -13.33 -14.88
N LEU A 635 -8.27 -13.75 -14.06
CA LEU A 635 -9.65 -14.01 -14.46
C LEU A 635 -10.62 -13.06 -13.76
N PRO A 636 -10.65 -11.76 -14.14
CA PRO A 636 -11.50 -10.81 -13.44
C PRO A 636 -12.97 -10.94 -13.81
N ARG A 637 -13.85 -10.79 -12.84
CA ARG A 637 -15.27 -10.58 -13.08
C ARG A 637 -15.52 -9.18 -13.62
N ILE A 638 -15.95 -9.07 -14.88
CA ILE A 638 -16.25 -7.79 -15.55
C ILE A 638 -17.72 -7.40 -15.40
N LYS A 639 -18.05 -6.67 -14.32
CA LYS A 639 -19.40 -6.14 -14.10
C LYS A 639 -19.84 -5.13 -15.17
N PRO A 640 -19.01 -4.16 -15.61
CA PRO A 640 -19.41 -3.20 -16.64
C PRO A 640 -18.93 -3.61 -18.04
N ILE A 641 -19.22 -4.84 -18.49
CA ILE A 641 -18.71 -5.38 -19.78
C ILE A 641 -18.98 -4.44 -20.97
N ASN A 642 -20.09 -3.71 -20.93
CA ASN A 642 -20.47 -2.75 -21.97
C ASN A 642 -19.53 -1.54 -22.10
N LYS A 643 -18.75 -1.22 -21.06
CA LYS A 643 -17.80 -0.09 -21.04
C LYS A 643 -16.36 -0.51 -21.35
N VAL A 644 -16.09 -1.81 -21.43
CA VAL A 644 -14.76 -2.33 -21.73
C VAL A 644 -14.49 -2.24 -23.22
N LYS A 645 -13.29 -1.79 -23.59
CA LYS A 645 -12.80 -1.78 -24.97
C LYS A 645 -11.98 -3.04 -25.19
N LEU A 646 -12.30 -3.77 -26.25
CA LEU A 646 -11.45 -4.84 -26.76
C LEU A 646 -10.42 -4.21 -27.70
N TYR A 647 -9.14 -4.47 -27.44
CA TYR A 647 -8.06 -4.06 -28.32
C TYR A 647 -7.90 -5.08 -29.46
N ARG A 648 -7.28 -4.67 -30.56
CA ARG A 648 -6.86 -5.55 -31.67
C ARG A 648 -5.32 -5.58 -31.71
N PRO A 649 -4.70 -6.68 -32.19
CA PRO A 649 -3.25 -6.85 -32.16
C PRO A 649 -2.47 -5.91 -33.11
N VAL A 650 -3.14 -5.31 -34.10
CA VAL A 650 -2.53 -4.41 -35.10
C VAL A 650 -3.26 -3.05 -35.12
N ALA A 651 -2.49 -1.96 -35.05
CA ALA A 651 -3.00 -0.61 -35.17
C ALA A 651 -3.51 -0.33 -36.60
N GLY A 652 -4.69 0.27 -36.73
CA GLY A 652 -5.23 0.67 -38.04
C GLY A 652 -5.89 -0.46 -38.85
N ALA A 653 -6.05 -1.68 -38.31
CA ALA A 653 -6.87 -2.71 -38.94
C ALA A 653 -8.30 -2.18 -39.15
N SER A 654 -8.75 -2.12 -40.41
CA SER A 654 -10.03 -1.52 -40.79
C SER A 654 -11.21 -2.12 -40.04
N ARG A 655 -12.24 -1.30 -39.78
CA ARG A 655 -13.60 -1.73 -39.45
C ARG A 655 -14.22 -2.42 -40.68
N THR A 656 -13.72 -3.59 -41.08
CA THR A 656 -14.39 -4.40 -42.09
C THR A 656 -15.53 -5.13 -41.39
N PRO A 657 -16.80 -4.91 -41.77
CA PRO A 657 -17.93 -5.60 -41.17
C PRO A 657 -17.98 -7.02 -41.72
N THR A 658 -17.62 -8.01 -40.90
CA THR A 658 -18.11 -9.38 -41.11
C THR A 658 -19.59 -9.39 -40.76
N HIS A 659 -20.41 -9.98 -41.64
CA HIS A 659 -21.85 -9.78 -41.73
C HIS A 659 -22.61 -9.77 -40.39
N GLY A 660 -23.33 -8.69 -40.11
CA GLY A 660 -24.47 -8.67 -39.16
C GLY A 660 -24.22 -8.16 -37.74
N SER A 661 -23.01 -7.72 -37.38
CA SER A 661 -22.74 -7.19 -36.02
C SER A 661 -22.90 -5.65 -35.94
N PRO A 662 -23.73 -5.11 -35.02
CA PRO A 662 -23.83 -3.66 -34.82
C PRO A 662 -22.51 -3.06 -34.34
N ARG A 663 -22.26 -1.83 -34.81
CA ARG A 663 -20.99 -1.10 -34.72
C ARG A 663 -20.48 -1.00 -33.27
N ARG A 664 -19.21 -1.34 -33.06
CA ARG A 664 -18.39 -0.76 -31.99
C ARG A 664 -17.14 -0.10 -32.57
#